data_AF-A0A818DE53-F1
#
_entry.id   AF-A0A818DE53-F1
#
_cell.length_a   1.000
_cell.length_b   1.000
_cell.length_c   1.000
_cell.angle_alpha   90.00
_cell.angle_beta   90.00
_cell.angle_gamma   90.00
#
_symmetry.space_group_name_H-M   'P 1'
#
loop_
_entity.id
_entity.type
_entity.pdbx_description
1 polymer ?
#
loop_
_entity_poly.entity_id
_entity_poly.type
_entity_poly.pdbx_seq_one_letter_code
_entity_poly.pdbx_strand_id
1 'polypeptide(L)'
;MVKGGKVSSLSTAAGKTPAPNTANKGGKPRQQDEKAIDETFEPLKLDVKGAQTAVVCLRSTEDNVLIRACDSLFKFADKSDGNKLMLHEMGATDTLFTLTHHENPTVQRNATMVFGILAAHPDIRRHLRKIDCIPHMISLLSSEHEQLTNEFAVYWLRYMCSDYSTKSQVLSLNVLQPLIRLINETDPDIKFNSLSTIDRILDDIHARSLVRELNGIEPILNNLKSEYPQITETVCNCIQKLATDPFNRAVIRDIGGLDRMIDFIGLDETKDVHVHCLNALANLLEDTECLDLIQSNGGLKRLMQFVQDSVVPAVQAAAAKAIARAARKPQNRKIFAEQDAERAMVFLLLSENDEVRVASCQALAVMAESMLSRETIRNNDGILTLVQMMQKDNPRLREFSTLAMSNLTQSNPNNIRELQDQGGIEVLIRLLNDEKDTTKAYACATLANCSTDQVVRTNTLEKGLIKSLLVPLQASYELAQAKAAMVLSAYGIDQKAREDIKNNQPIIPLLVSLLRSNHDEVRRNACFAISVLCVEQAIAIEILRNGALEIVRDLNTSESRKSKFTEMALQRILDSHLSAKYSYLGRLESNNITTDGFYDMGPVRDGGKFLTIEELAAEEVNDRRPILLVYAPEKNITQWTTTGGSYEDDISRVPFSSDDNLSTSAMPVKGSESKEKIGTPTTTRTAKTPKASSKERDGKTRTKKDKTNEKRDLSEDKKHSEKDVSGTNNSDSKSGYKLTTDQDFQMYLDEIQPQVTKVPLSEQISTLARFVSEKMGGTISPDDVATFGYEVAMNQLKTELHSNVIPIGRIRKGIHAQRAFLFKTLADRLGIPCTLTRGNYNRAWNEVILGQSSGIESFRLYMLNKDSNPMTNDDQHSMDKIIKCNPFDDESIERMHESLRKLEHTYLKNNDKQISFYNSVCDKEKSILHDKSIQLAVRYPAKTWIVDLLHEPGRLLLANSSDARIYTILS
;
A
#
# COMPACT_ATOMS: atom_id res chain seq x y z
N MET A 1 -39.66 46.74 12.52
CA MET A 1 -39.74 46.20 13.90
C MET A 1 -38.41 46.54 14.59
N VAL A 2 -38.33 47.21 15.75
CA VAL A 2 -38.81 46.80 17.10
C VAL A 2 -37.93 45.62 17.58
N LYS A 3 -37.08 45.67 18.63
CA LYS A 3 -36.83 46.56 19.81
C LYS A 3 -35.31 46.88 19.93
N GLY A 4 -34.80 47.71 20.85
CA GLY A 4 -35.42 48.51 21.93
C GLY A 4 -35.10 48.03 23.36
N GLY A 5 -34.01 48.53 23.98
CA GLY A 5 -33.64 48.17 25.36
C GLY A 5 -32.88 49.28 26.10
N LYS A 6 -33.24 49.53 27.37
CA LYS A 6 -32.60 50.44 28.34
C LYS A 6 -32.45 49.70 29.68
N VAL A 7 -31.33 49.87 30.37
CA VAL A 7 -31.19 49.69 31.83
C VAL A 7 -30.29 50.81 32.38
N SER A 8 -30.31 51.05 33.70
CA SER A 8 -29.80 52.27 34.33
C SER A 8 -29.22 52.05 35.74
N SER A 9 -28.24 52.85 36.12
CA SER A 9 -27.87 53.18 37.51
C SER A 9 -27.48 54.67 37.56
N LEU A 10 -28.08 55.54 38.40
CA LEU A 10 -28.12 55.60 39.88
C LEU A 10 -26.80 56.05 40.51
N SER A 11 -26.74 57.34 40.87
CA SER A 11 -25.73 57.96 41.72
C SER A 11 -26.33 58.37 43.06
N THR A 12 -25.64 58.06 44.16
CA THR A 12 -25.95 58.54 45.51
C THR A 12 -25.10 59.76 45.87
N ALA A 13 -25.61 60.62 46.76
CA ALA A 13 -24.93 61.85 47.17
C ALA A 13 -25.09 62.10 48.68
N ALA A 14 -24.03 62.56 49.34
CA ALA A 14 -24.03 63.05 50.72
C ALA A 14 -22.81 63.97 50.97
N GLY A 15 -22.92 64.88 51.94
CA GLY A 15 -21.77 65.61 52.50
C GLY A 15 -21.63 67.10 52.14
N LYS A 16 -22.09 67.98 53.05
CA LYS A 16 -21.72 69.40 53.18
C LYS A 16 -21.69 69.75 54.66
N THR A 17 -20.74 70.60 55.12
CA THR A 17 -20.75 71.52 56.31
C THR A 17 -19.31 72.06 56.57
N PRO A 18 -19.04 73.13 57.38
CA PRO A 18 -18.72 74.44 56.75
C PRO A 18 -17.64 75.37 57.40
N ALA A 19 -17.21 76.39 56.64
CA ALA A 19 -16.77 77.73 57.13
C ALA A 19 -15.47 77.81 58.01
N PRO A 20 -14.93 79.00 58.41
CA PRO A 20 -15.42 80.38 58.25
C PRO A 20 -14.42 81.46 57.74
N ASN A 21 -14.88 82.72 57.74
CA ASN A 21 -14.29 83.95 57.17
C ASN A 21 -13.10 84.57 57.95
N THR A 22 -12.27 85.38 57.25
CA THR A 22 -12.07 86.87 57.42
C THR A 22 -10.98 87.34 56.41
N ALA A 23 -11.06 88.47 55.67
CA ALA A 23 -11.08 89.91 56.02
C ALA A 23 -9.76 90.39 56.70
N ASN A 24 -9.11 91.54 56.37
CA ASN A 24 -9.53 92.72 55.58
C ASN A 24 -8.33 93.54 55.00
N LYS A 25 -8.64 94.52 54.13
CA LYS A 25 -7.84 95.51 53.36
C LYS A 25 -6.61 96.20 54.04
N GLY A 26 -5.66 96.66 53.21
CA GLY A 26 -5.16 98.06 53.27
C GLY A 26 -3.70 98.38 52.85
N GLY A 27 -3.48 99.48 52.10
CA GLY A 27 -2.24 100.28 52.16
C GLY A 27 -1.19 100.20 51.02
N LYS A 28 -1.19 101.20 50.12
CA LYS A 28 -0.04 101.69 49.30
C LYS A 28 0.39 103.08 49.88
N PRO A 29 1.52 103.77 49.53
CA PRO A 29 2.22 103.77 48.23
C PRO A 29 3.76 104.07 48.20
N ARG A 30 4.31 104.27 46.97
CA ARG A 30 5.64 104.82 46.59
C ARG A 30 6.85 103.90 46.84
N GLN A 31 7.90 103.86 46.00
CA GLN A 31 8.12 104.50 44.68
C GLN A 31 9.02 103.61 43.78
N GLN A 32 9.19 104.03 42.52
CA GLN A 32 10.27 103.77 41.54
C GLN A 32 11.49 102.91 41.99
N ASP A 33 12.04 101.98 41.18
CA ASP A 33 12.20 102.02 39.70
C ASP A 33 11.99 100.67 38.96
N GLU A 34 12.18 100.72 37.63
CA GLU A 34 12.32 99.64 36.61
C GLU A 34 11.55 98.32 36.80
N LYS A 35 10.50 98.14 35.99
CA LYS A 35 9.90 96.83 35.72
C LYS A 35 10.52 96.16 34.50
N ALA A 36 11.09 94.97 34.71
CA ALA A 36 11.17 93.98 33.64
C ALA A 36 9.74 93.57 33.20
N ILE A 37 9.57 93.25 31.91
CA ILE A 37 8.30 92.79 31.36
C ILE A 37 8.22 91.27 31.53
N ASP A 38 7.41 90.85 32.51
CA ASP A 38 7.01 89.45 32.69
C ASP A 38 5.80 89.17 31.77
N GLU A 39 6.08 88.81 30.52
CA GLU A 39 5.08 88.31 29.56
C GLU A 39 4.83 86.80 29.76
N THR A 40 4.35 86.45 30.95
CA THR A 40 3.81 85.11 31.24
C THR A 40 2.49 84.88 30.49
N PHE A 41 2.61 84.53 29.20
CA PHE A 41 1.49 84.16 28.34
C PHE A 41 0.69 83.00 28.95
N GLU A 42 -0.62 83.17 29.14
CA GLU A 42 -1.50 82.04 29.45
C GLU A 42 -1.51 81.05 28.28
N PRO A 43 -1.39 79.72 28.52
CA PRO A 43 -1.34 78.74 27.46
C PRO A 43 -2.70 78.64 26.74
N LEU A 44 -2.74 79.18 25.52
CA LEU A 44 -3.91 79.22 24.62
C LEU A 44 -4.68 77.89 24.63
N LYS A 45 -5.96 77.93 25.02
CA LYS A 45 -6.89 76.79 24.95
C LYS A 45 -7.42 76.63 23.53
N LEU A 46 -6.64 75.96 22.70
CA LEU A 46 -6.90 75.78 21.27
C LEU A 46 -7.88 74.61 21.06
N ASP A 47 -9.16 74.95 20.86
CA ASP A 47 -10.30 74.04 20.82
C ASP A 47 -10.57 73.56 19.37
N VAL A 48 -9.91 72.47 18.96
CA VAL A 48 -9.89 71.98 17.57
C VAL A 48 -11.13 71.13 17.27
N LYS A 49 -12.23 71.80 16.89
CA LYS A 49 -13.58 71.18 16.69
C LYS A 49 -13.80 70.46 15.37
N GLY A 50 -13.02 70.76 14.34
CA GLY A 50 -13.20 70.21 12.99
C GLY A 50 -12.08 69.26 12.60
N ALA A 51 -12.41 68.09 12.04
CA ALA A 51 -11.41 67.11 11.58
C ALA A 51 -10.47 67.71 10.53
N GLN A 52 -11.00 68.45 9.55
CA GLN A 52 -10.21 69.12 8.52
C GLN A 52 -9.28 70.21 9.09
N THR A 53 -9.73 70.92 10.14
CA THR A 53 -8.87 71.85 10.91
C THR A 53 -7.75 71.09 11.62
N ALA A 54 -8.04 69.94 12.24
CA ALA A 54 -7.05 69.12 12.92
C ALA A 54 -5.99 68.56 11.94
N VAL A 55 -6.38 68.14 10.72
CA VAL A 55 -5.43 67.71 9.68
C VAL A 55 -4.51 68.87 9.26
N VAL A 56 -5.00 70.10 9.17
CA VAL A 56 -4.14 71.28 8.91
C VAL A 56 -3.20 71.55 10.09
N CYS A 57 -3.67 71.41 11.33
CA CYS A 57 -2.86 71.58 12.54
C CYS A 57 -1.71 70.55 12.68
N LEU A 58 -1.75 69.41 11.98
CA LEU A 58 -0.62 68.45 11.92
C LEU A 58 0.64 69.03 11.26
N ARG A 59 0.55 70.18 10.60
CA ARG A 59 1.70 70.88 9.99
C ARG A 59 2.29 71.98 10.88
N SER A 60 1.89 72.02 12.15
CA SER A 60 2.44 72.95 13.15
C SER A 60 3.83 72.51 13.61
N THR A 61 4.67 73.47 13.99
CA THR A 61 5.92 73.24 14.73
C THR A 61 5.72 73.18 16.25
N GLU A 62 4.51 73.46 16.74
CA GLU A 62 4.20 73.54 18.17
C GLU A 62 3.69 72.21 18.70
N ASP A 63 4.45 71.55 19.58
CA ASP A 63 4.07 70.30 20.25
C ASP A 63 2.65 70.35 20.83
N ASN A 64 2.30 71.44 21.52
CA ASN A 64 0.99 71.63 22.15
C ASN A 64 -0.16 71.69 21.14
N VAL A 65 0.12 72.03 19.88
CA VAL A 65 -0.85 72.00 18.77
C VAL A 65 -0.92 70.62 18.17
N LEU A 66 0.22 69.97 17.94
CA LEU A 66 0.32 68.60 17.40
C LEU A 66 -0.37 67.57 18.32
N ILE A 67 -0.11 67.61 19.63
CA ILE A 67 -0.72 66.74 20.64
C ILE A 67 -2.25 66.85 20.57
N ARG A 68 -2.80 68.08 20.57
CA ARG A 68 -4.25 68.34 20.51
C ARG A 68 -4.87 67.98 19.16
N ALA A 69 -4.14 68.18 18.06
CA ALA A 69 -4.59 67.78 16.73
C ALA A 69 -4.74 66.25 16.65
N CYS A 70 -3.72 65.49 17.06
CA CYS A 70 -3.79 64.04 17.14
C CYS A 70 -4.89 63.55 18.08
N ASP A 71 -5.07 64.17 19.25
CA ASP A 71 -6.16 63.90 20.19
C ASP A 71 -7.56 64.04 19.56
N SER A 72 -7.80 65.12 18.81
CA SER A 72 -9.06 65.35 18.09
C SER A 72 -9.24 64.39 16.91
N LEU A 73 -8.17 64.03 16.20
CA LEU A 73 -8.20 63.09 15.09
C LEU A 73 -8.46 61.66 15.56
N PHE A 74 -7.88 61.24 16.69
CA PHE A 74 -8.14 59.94 17.33
C PHE A 74 -9.64 59.80 17.63
N LYS A 75 -10.20 60.78 18.35
CA LYS A 75 -11.62 60.89 18.71
C LYS A 75 -12.56 61.12 17.51
N PHE A 76 -12.01 61.28 16.31
CA PHE A 76 -12.77 61.33 15.05
C PHE A 76 -12.68 60.00 14.29
N ALA A 77 -11.48 59.46 14.11
CA ALA A 77 -11.18 58.20 13.43
C ALA A 77 -11.86 56.99 14.10
N ASP A 78 -11.86 56.95 15.42
CA ASP A 78 -12.44 55.85 16.21
C ASP A 78 -13.95 55.64 15.95
N LYS A 79 -14.68 56.73 15.68
CA LYS A 79 -16.16 56.73 15.59
C LYS A 79 -16.74 55.98 14.38
N SER A 80 -16.01 55.89 13.27
CA SER A 80 -16.47 55.14 12.09
C SER A 80 -15.36 54.87 11.09
N ASP A 81 -15.48 53.79 10.31
CA ASP A 81 -14.55 53.50 9.21
C ASP A 81 -14.63 54.56 8.10
N GLY A 82 -15.79 55.18 7.88
CA GLY A 82 -15.93 56.33 6.97
C GLY A 82 -15.12 57.54 7.41
N ASN A 83 -15.00 57.79 8.72
CA ASN A 83 -14.16 58.86 9.26
C ASN A 83 -12.67 58.55 9.01
N LYS A 84 -12.25 57.29 9.15
CA LYS A 84 -10.87 56.85 8.86
C LYS A 84 -10.53 57.10 7.39
N LEU A 85 -11.42 56.70 6.48
CA LEU A 85 -11.27 56.94 5.04
C LEU A 85 -11.22 58.44 4.73
N MET A 86 -12.12 59.25 5.31
CA MET A 86 -12.12 60.71 5.13
C MET A 86 -10.81 61.37 5.61
N LEU A 87 -10.20 60.91 6.71
CA LEU A 87 -8.89 61.39 7.15
C LEU A 87 -7.78 61.02 6.15
N HIS A 88 -7.84 59.82 5.56
CA HIS A 88 -6.92 59.39 4.52
C HIS A 88 -7.05 60.22 3.23
N GLU A 89 -8.29 60.46 2.77
CA GLU A 89 -8.61 61.31 1.61
C GLU A 89 -8.16 62.78 1.81
N MET A 90 -8.21 63.29 3.05
CA MET A 90 -7.65 64.61 3.40
C MET A 90 -6.11 64.64 3.50
N GLY A 91 -5.41 63.54 3.22
CA GLY A 91 -3.94 63.48 3.24
C GLY A 91 -3.33 63.45 4.65
N ALA A 92 -4.11 63.09 5.68
CA ALA A 92 -3.60 63.02 7.05
C ALA A 92 -2.55 61.93 7.24
N THR A 93 -2.64 60.83 6.49
CA THR A 93 -1.82 59.61 6.67
C THR A 93 -0.32 59.91 6.58
N ASP A 94 0.16 60.54 5.51
CA ASP A 94 1.60 60.75 5.31
C ASP A 94 2.18 61.74 6.35
N THR A 95 1.35 62.70 6.79
CA THR A 95 1.71 63.65 7.85
C THR A 95 1.78 62.96 9.21
N LEU A 96 0.80 62.10 9.55
CA LEU A 96 0.81 61.30 10.77
C LEU A 96 1.97 60.31 10.82
N PHE A 97 2.33 59.67 9.70
CA PHE A 97 3.51 58.80 9.63
C PHE A 97 4.82 59.55 9.91
N THR A 98 4.93 60.78 9.39
CA THR A 98 6.07 61.65 9.72
C THR A 98 6.11 61.95 11.23
N LEU A 99 4.95 62.22 11.83
CA LEU A 99 4.83 62.51 13.26
C LEU A 99 5.06 61.30 14.20
N THR A 100 5.00 60.04 13.72
CA THR A 100 5.43 58.89 14.54
C THR A 100 6.95 58.82 14.73
N HIS A 101 7.72 59.65 14.01
CA HIS A 101 9.17 59.80 14.16
C HIS A 101 9.56 61.05 14.99
N HIS A 102 8.59 61.74 15.60
CA HIS A 102 8.79 63.02 16.27
C HIS A 102 9.60 62.90 17.58
N GLU A 103 10.50 63.85 17.84
CA GLU A 103 11.40 63.83 19.01
C GLU A 103 10.66 63.89 20.35
N ASN A 104 9.57 64.66 20.44
CA ASN A 104 8.70 64.66 21.62
C ASN A 104 7.90 63.33 21.71
N PRO A 105 8.09 62.52 22.77
CA PRO A 105 7.41 61.21 22.91
C PRO A 105 5.88 61.31 22.93
N THR A 106 5.33 62.41 23.45
CA THR A 106 3.88 62.63 23.52
C THR A 106 3.28 62.84 22.12
N VAL A 107 4.02 63.53 21.23
CA VAL A 107 3.62 63.70 19.82
C VAL A 107 3.75 62.37 19.08
N GLN A 108 4.88 61.67 19.21
CA GLN A 108 5.11 60.34 18.63
C GLN A 108 4.00 59.35 19.01
N ARG A 109 3.69 59.24 20.31
CA ARG A 109 2.65 58.37 20.84
C ARG A 109 1.28 58.74 20.29
N ASN A 110 0.87 60.01 20.43
CA ASN A 110 -0.45 60.44 19.96
C ASN A 110 -0.61 60.28 18.44
N ALA A 111 0.45 60.49 17.65
CA ALA A 111 0.43 60.19 16.22
C ALA A 111 0.29 58.68 15.95
N THR A 112 1.04 57.84 16.67
CA THR A 112 0.98 56.37 16.57
C THR A 112 -0.41 55.83 16.91
N MET A 113 -1.07 56.39 17.93
CA MET A 113 -2.45 56.06 18.29
C MET A 113 -3.44 56.28 17.14
N VAL A 114 -3.40 57.46 16.49
CA VAL A 114 -4.25 57.73 15.31
C VAL A 114 -3.89 56.77 14.17
N PHE A 115 -2.59 56.55 13.93
CA PHE A 115 -2.11 55.71 12.83
C PHE A 115 -2.56 54.25 12.96
N GLY A 116 -2.51 53.69 14.17
CA GLY A 116 -3.01 52.34 14.46
C GLY A 116 -4.51 52.19 14.21
N ILE A 117 -5.33 53.17 14.63
CA ILE A 117 -6.77 53.18 14.31
C ILE A 117 -7.02 53.25 12.81
N LEU A 118 -6.27 54.08 12.07
CA LEU A 118 -6.38 54.17 10.61
C LEU A 118 -6.01 52.84 9.91
N ALA A 119 -5.02 52.10 10.43
CA ALA A 119 -4.61 50.80 9.89
C ALA A 119 -5.68 49.70 9.98
N ALA A 120 -6.75 49.90 10.77
CA ALA A 120 -7.91 49.00 10.76
C ALA A 120 -8.65 49.01 9.41
N HIS A 121 -8.59 50.11 8.64
CA HIS A 121 -9.29 50.22 7.35
C HIS A 121 -8.52 49.53 6.20
N PRO A 122 -9.15 48.65 5.39
CA PRO A 122 -8.47 47.89 4.33
C PRO A 122 -7.72 48.74 3.30
N ASP A 123 -8.33 49.82 2.80
CA ASP A 123 -7.70 50.66 1.78
C ASP A 123 -6.54 51.49 2.32
N ILE A 124 -6.59 51.88 3.60
CA ILE A 124 -5.49 52.60 4.22
C ILE A 124 -4.27 51.67 4.32
N ARG A 125 -4.44 50.39 4.68
CA ARG A 125 -3.33 49.40 4.65
C ARG A 125 -2.69 49.25 3.27
N ARG A 126 -3.44 49.40 2.17
CA ARG A 126 -2.89 49.41 0.80
C ARG A 126 -1.99 50.62 0.54
N HIS A 127 -2.26 51.75 1.20
CA HIS A 127 -1.38 52.93 1.17
C HIS A 127 -0.19 52.75 2.12
N LEU A 128 -0.39 52.31 3.37
CA LEU A 128 0.68 52.12 4.36
C LEU A 128 1.83 51.24 3.83
N ARG A 129 1.51 50.16 3.12
CA ARG A 129 2.50 49.27 2.47
C ARG A 129 3.38 49.94 1.41
N LYS A 130 3.03 51.13 0.91
CA LYS A 130 3.86 51.89 -0.05
C LYS A 130 4.88 52.81 0.61
N ILE A 131 4.72 53.09 1.91
CA ILE A 131 5.54 54.04 2.69
C ILE A 131 6.68 53.30 3.43
N ASP A 132 6.81 51.98 3.22
CA ASP A 132 7.65 51.07 4.00
C ASP A 132 7.60 51.33 5.52
N CYS A 133 6.39 51.43 6.04
CA CYS A 133 6.15 51.79 7.44
C CYS A 133 6.50 50.69 8.45
N ILE A 134 6.91 49.51 7.99
CA ILE A 134 7.00 48.28 8.78
C ILE A 134 8.24 48.22 9.68
N PRO A 135 9.46 48.60 9.24
CA PRO A 135 10.62 48.68 10.12
C PRO A 135 10.38 49.63 11.31
N HIS A 136 9.82 50.82 11.05
CA HIS A 136 9.53 51.80 12.11
C HIS A 136 8.47 51.31 13.11
N MET A 137 7.40 50.69 12.60
CA MET A 137 6.37 50.05 13.42
C MET A 137 6.96 48.98 14.36
N ILE A 138 8.04 48.30 13.97
CA ILE A 138 8.74 47.31 14.81
C ILE A 138 9.69 47.98 15.80
N SER A 139 10.40 49.06 15.44
CA SER A 139 11.23 49.80 16.42
C SER A 139 10.40 50.45 17.53
N LEU A 140 9.16 50.88 17.24
CA LEU A 140 8.21 51.35 18.26
C LEU A 140 7.81 50.25 19.28
N LEU A 141 8.20 48.99 19.06
CA LEU A 141 8.04 47.87 20.01
C LEU A 141 9.27 47.66 20.92
N SER A 142 10.17 48.64 21.01
CA SER A 142 11.27 48.62 21.98
C SER A 142 10.76 48.69 23.42
N SER A 143 11.60 48.30 24.37
CA SER A 143 11.34 48.48 25.81
C SER A 143 11.61 49.91 26.30
N GLU A 144 11.91 50.86 25.40
CA GLU A 144 12.25 52.25 25.73
C GLU A 144 11.06 53.21 25.55
N HIS A 145 10.01 52.80 24.83
CA HIS A 145 8.80 53.60 24.61
C HIS A 145 7.74 53.38 25.69
N GLU A 146 6.86 54.37 25.89
CA GLU A 146 5.71 54.27 26.78
C GLU A 146 4.83 53.03 26.47
N GLN A 147 4.20 52.48 27.51
CA GLN A 147 3.30 51.32 27.42
C GLN A 147 2.17 51.55 26.38
N LEU A 148 1.59 52.76 26.37
CA LEU A 148 0.55 53.17 25.41
C LEU A 148 1.08 53.31 23.96
N THR A 149 2.37 53.60 23.75
CA THR A 149 2.99 53.55 22.41
C THR A 149 3.11 52.12 21.93
N ASN A 150 3.57 51.21 22.79
CA ASN A 150 3.65 49.77 22.49
C ASN A 150 2.28 49.20 22.13
N GLU A 151 1.22 49.51 22.90
CA GLU A 151 -0.16 49.06 22.63
C GLU A 151 -0.61 49.39 21.20
N PHE A 152 -0.56 50.67 20.81
CA PHE A 152 -1.03 51.11 19.50
C PHE A 152 -0.11 50.70 18.34
N ALA A 153 1.20 50.52 18.59
CA ALA A 153 2.12 49.95 17.62
C ALA A 153 1.85 48.45 17.37
N VAL A 154 1.53 47.65 18.39
CA VAL A 154 1.11 46.25 18.19
C VAL A 154 -0.29 46.18 17.57
N TYR A 155 -1.23 47.03 17.98
CA TYR A 155 -2.57 47.12 17.37
C TYR A 155 -2.47 47.39 15.86
N TRP A 156 -1.61 48.33 15.46
CA TRP A 156 -1.28 48.63 14.06
C TRP A 156 -0.70 47.40 13.35
N LEU A 157 0.33 46.78 13.92
CA LEU A 157 1.00 45.58 13.39
C LEU A 157 0.01 44.42 13.18
N ARG A 158 -0.91 44.19 14.14
CA ARG A 158 -1.95 43.16 14.06
C ARG A 158 -2.79 43.28 12.78
N TYR A 159 -3.20 44.48 12.41
CA TYR A 159 -3.97 44.70 11.19
C TYR A 159 -3.10 44.55 9.93
N MET A 160 -1.88 45.06 9.94
CA MET A 160 -0.93 44.91 8.83
C MET A 160 -0.61 43.44 8.54
N CYS A 161 -0.47 42.61 9.59
CA CYS A 161 -0.27 41.16 9.52
C CYS A 161 -1.49 40.37 9.02
N SER A 162 -2.56 41.03 8.55
CA SER A 162 -3.62 40.36 7.80
C SER A 162 -3.19 39.98 6.37
N ASP A 163 -2.20 40.67 5.80
CA ASP A 163 -1.70 40.46 4.44
C ASP A 163 -0.39 39.63 4.43
N TYR A 164 -0.27 38.67 3.50
CA TYR A 164 0.85 37.71 3.46
C TYR A 164 2.23 38.36 3.29
N SER A 165 2.36 39.38 2.44
CA SER A 165 3.63 40.08 2.24
C SER A 165 4.13 40.76 3.52
N THR A 166 3.23 41.33 4.32
CA THR A 166 3.58 41.86 5.65
C THR A 166 4.15 40.77 6.54
N LYS A 167 3.52 39.58 6.60
CA LYS A 167 3.96 38.46 7.46
C LYS A 167 5.41 38.08 7.16
N SER A 168 5.79 37.98 5.89
CA SER A 168 7.16 37.69 5.46
C SER A 168 8.14 38.81 5.88
N GLN A 169 7.78 40.08 5.66
CA GLN A 169 8.64 41.21 6.02
C GLN A 169 8.86 41.34 7.53
N VAL A 170 7.81 41.20 8.36
CA VAL A 170 7.93 41.33 9.82
C VAL A 170 8.72 40.15 10.43
N LEU A 171 8.65 38.96 9.83
CA LEU A 171 9.48 37.82 10.21
C LEU A 171 10.97 38.07 9.93
N SER A 172 11.31 38.63 8.75
CA SER A 172 12.70 38.99 8.43
C SER A 172 13.28 40.10 9.32
N LEU A 173 12.40 40.85 9.99
CA LEU A 173 12.73 41.91 10.95
C LEU A 173 12.62 41.43 12.42
N ASN A 174 12.62 40.10 12.65
CA ASN A 174 12.64 39.45 13.97
C ASN A 174 11.48 39.85 14.92
N VAL A 175 10.31 40.26 14.40
CA VAL A 175 9.20 40.81 15.20
C VAL A 175 8.69 39.90 16.32
N LEU A 176 8.91 38.58 16.21
CA LEU A 176 8.49 37.63 17.22
C LEU A 176 9.17 37.87 18.58
N GLN A 177 10.41 38.37 18.61
CA GLN A 177 11.14 38.62 19.85
C GLN A 177 10.49 39.73 20.73
N PRO A 178 10.21 40.96 20.21
CA PRO A 178 9.46 41.95 20.98
C PRO A 178 8.01 41.53 21.27
N LEU A 179 7.34 40.79 20.37
CA LEU A 179 5.99 40.27 20.65
C LEU A 179 5.97 39.27 21.82
N ILE A 180 6.90 38.32 21.87
CA ILE A 180 7.03 37.35 22.97
C ILE A 180 7.32 38.06 24.30
N ARG A 181 8.08 39.16 24.29
CA ARG A 181 8.27 40.03 25.46
C ARG A 181 6.94 40.66 25.91
N LEU A 182 6.23 41.33 25.00
CA LEU A 182 5.00 42.10 25.28
C LEU A 182 3.82 41.22 25.77
N ILE A 183 3.83 39.92 25.48
CA ILE A 183 2.84 38.95 26.00
C ILE A 183 2.96 38.71 27.52
N ASN A 184 4.07 39.12 28.15
CA ASN A 184 4.30 39.01 29.58
C ASN A 184 4.04 40.32 30.37
N GLU A 185 3.57 41.39 29.72
CA GLU A 185 3.22 42.65 30.37
C GLU A 185 2.07 42.50 31.38
N THR A 186 1.68 43.59 32.06
CA THR A 186 0.45 43.60 32.88
C THR A 186 -0.80 43.81 32.04
N ASP A 187 -0.71 44.66 31.02
CA ASP A 187 -1.86 45.21 30.29
C ASP A 187 -2.61 44.19 29.40
N PRO A 188 -3.95 44.09 29.47
CA PRO A 188 -4.75 43.15 28.67
C PRO A 188 -4.73 43.43 27.16
N ASP A 189 -4.76 44.70 26.75
CA ASP A 189 -4.84 45.08 25.34
C ASP A 189 -3.49 44.90 24.63
N ILE A 190 -2.37 45.19 25.30
CA ILE A 190 -1.03 44.83 24.81
C ILE A 190 -0.92 43.31 24.61
N LYS A 191 -1.36 42.51 25.60
CA LYS A 191 -1.37 41.04 25.49
C LYS A 191 -2.22 40.56 24.34
N PHE A 192 -3.47 41.00 24.27
CA PHE A 192 -4.42 40.57 23.27
C PHE A 192 -3.97 40.94 21.86
N ASN A 193 -3.47 42.16 21.66
CA ASN A 193 -2.93 42.59 20.37
C ASN A 193 -1.65 41.81 20.01
N SER A 194 -0.77 41.51 20.99
CA SER A 194 0.46 40.75 20.75
C SER A 194 0.20 39.29 20.40
N LEU A 195 -0.64 38.60 21.18
CA LEU A 195 -1.10 37.24 20.90
C LEU A 195 -1.84 37.17 19.55
N SER A 196 -2.74 38.12 19.27
CA SER A 196 -3.47 38.20 17.99
C SER A 196 -2.57 38.45 16.78
N THR A 197 -1.40 39.02 17.00
CA THR A 197 -0.37 39.25 15.99
C THR A 197 0.44 37.97 15.77
N ILE A 198 0.87 37.30 16.84
CA ILE A 198 1.53 35.99 16.72
C ILE A 198 0.61 34.98 16.06
N ASP A 199 -0.69 34.90 16.42
CA ASP A 199 -1.66 34.00 15.79
C ASP A 199 -1.70 34.18 14.26
N ARG A 200 -1.77 35.42 13.77
CA ARG A 200 -1.75 35.75 12.34
C ARG A 200 -0.44 35.34 11.68
N ILE A 201 0.68 35.50 12.37
CA ILE A 201 2.01 35.14 11.85
C ILE A 201 2.20 33.61 11.82
N LEU A 202 1.62 32.87 12.77
CA LEU A 202 1.63 31.39 12.83
C LEU A 202 0.88 30.69 11.69
N ASP A 203 0.14 31.41 10.86
CA ASP A 203 -0.34 30.89 9.58
C ASP A 203 0.83 30.45 8.68
N ASP A 204 1.98 31.14 8.77
CA ASP A 204 3.24 30.72 8.16
C ASP A 204 3.86 29.54 8.94
N ILE A 205 4.41 28.56 8.23
CA ILE A 205 5.02 27.36 8.84
C ILE A 205 6.38 27.73 9.47
N HIS A 206 7.15 28.63 8.87
CA HIS A 206 8.46 29.05 9.37
C HIS A 206 8.35 29.77 10.72
N ALA A 207 7.28 30.56 10.91
CA ALA A 207 6.98 31.21 12.18
C ALA A 207 6.83 30.22 13.35
N ARG A 208 6.30 29.02 13.10
CA ARG A 208 6.08 27.99 14.13
C ARG A 208 7.40 27.47 14.70
N SER A 209 8.45 27.41 13.88
CA SER A 209 9.80 27.07 14.32
C SER A 209 10.49 28.23 15.02
N LEU A 210 10.36 29.47 14.51
CA LEU A 210 10.92 30.66 15.18
C LEU A 210 10.32 30.91 16.57
N VAL A 211 9.02 30.69 16.77
CA VAL A 211 8.38 30.82 18.12
C VAL A 211 8.92 29.77 19.10
N ARG A 212 9.30 28.57 18.63
CA ARG A 212 10.01 27.57 19.45
C ARG A 212 11.44 28.01 19.78
N GLU A 213 12.20 28.44 18.78
CA GLU A 213 13.60 28.86 18.93
C GLU A 213 13.78 30.09 19.82
N LEU A 214 12.78 30.97 19.87
CA LEU A 214 12.70 32.12 20.79
C LEU A 214 12.08 31.78 22.16
N ASN A 215 11.85 30.49 22.47
CA ASN A 215 11.16 29.99 23.68
C ASN A 215 9.77 30.60 23.93
N GLY A 216 9.09 31.10 22.89
CA GLY A 216 7.81 31.81 22.98
C GLY A 216 6.60 30.94 23.29
N ILE A 217 6.73 29.61 23.17
CA ILE A 217 5.63 28.66 23.43
C ILE A 217 5.14 28.75 24.89
N GLU A 218 6.04 28.83 25.87
CA GLU A 218 5.66 28.90 27.28
C GLU A 218 5.01 30.25 27.66
N PRO A 219 5.53 31.44 27.27
CA PRO A 219 4.83 32.72 27.41
C PRO A 219 3.40 32.74 26.81
N ILE A 220 3.18 32.10 25.66
CA ILE A 220 1.85 31.96 25.07
C ILE A 220 0.96 31.09 25.96
N LEU A 221 1.42 29.88 26.31
CA LEU A 221 0.70 28.94 27.18
C LEU A 221 0.40 29.53 28.58
N ASN A 222 1.30 30.34 29.12
CA ASN A 222 1.18 31.02 30.41
C ASN A 222 0.01 32.03 30.46
N ASN A 223 -0.58 32.41 29.32
CA ASN A 223 -1.76 33.25 29.25
C ASN A 223 -3.10 32.49 29.16
N LEU A 224 -3.12 31.14 29.22
CA LEU A 224 -4.37 30.37 29.44
C LEU A 224 -5.09 30.75 30.75
N LYS A 225 -4.36 31.24 31.76
CA LYS A 225 -4.90 31.70 33.05
C LYS A 225 -5.53 33.11 33.02
N SER A 226 -5.77 33.67 31.84
CA SER A 226 -6.28 35.03 31.70
C SER A 226 -7.79 35.08 31.96
N GLU A 227 -8.24 36.08 32.72
CA GLU A 227 -9.65 36.37 33.01
C GLU A 227 -10.41 36.91 31.77
N TYR A 228 -9.71 37.19 30.67
CA TYR A 228 -10.27 37.73 29.43
C TYR A 228 -10.47 36.64 28.38
N PRO A 229 -11.71 36.28 27.99
CA PRO A 229 -11.96 35.18 27.04
C PRO A 229 -11.29 35.35 25.68
N GLN A 230 -11.16 36.57 25.15
CA GLN A 230 -10.47 36.80 23.87
C GLN A 230 -8.97 36.47 23.94
N ILE A 231 -8.35 36.62 25.11
CA ILE A 231 -6.94 36.24 25.33
C ILE A 231 -6.82 34.73 25.34
N THR A 232 -7.65 34.02 26.11
CA THR A 232 -7.57 32.55 26.21
C THR A 232 -7.97 31.85 24.91
N GLU A 233 -8.95 32.39 24.16
CA GLU A 233 -9.28 31.96 22.79
C GLU A 233 -8.06 32.08 21.86
N THR A 234 -7.39 33.24 21.88
CA THR A 234 -6.22 33.50 21.03
C THR A 234 -5.04 32.59 21.41
N VAL A 235 -4.85 32.29 22.70
CA VAL A 235 -3.86 31.30 23.16
C VAL A 235 -4.20 29.90 22.63
N CYS A 236 -5.45 29.46 22.73
CA CYS A 236 -5.88 28.17 22.18
C CYS A 236 -5.62 28.09 20.67
N ASN A 237 -5.90 29.15 19.92
CA ASN A 237 -5.62 29.23 18.48
C ASN A 237 -4.11 29.19 18.18
N CYS A 238 -3.28 29.94 18.93
CA CYS A 238 -1.82 29.87 18.81
C CYS A 238 -1.30 28.45 19.06
N ILE A 239 -1.73 27.79 20.13
CA ILE A 239 -1.31 26.42 20.46
C ILE A 239 -1.83 25.42 19.42
N GLN A 240 -3.05 25.58 18.91
CA GLN A 240 -3.59 24.75 17.81
C GLN A 240 -2.70 24.82 16.55
N LYS A 241 -2.27 26.02 16.15
CA LYS A 241 -1.36 26.23 15.01
C LYS A 241 0.04 25.69 15.31
N LEU A 242 0.61 25.99 16.48
CA LEU A 242 1.93 25.52 16.90
C LEU A 242 2.02 23.99 16.93
N ALA A 243 1.03 23.31 17.50
CA ALA A 243 0.98 21.85 17.63
C ALA A 243 0.85 21.09 16.29
N THR A 244 0.77 21.78 15.14
CA THR A 244 0.92 21.13 13.83
C THR A 244 2.35 20.67 13.54
N ASP A 245 3.36 21.36 14.10
CA ASP A 245 4.77 20.99 14.01
C ASP A 245 5.10 19.92 15.08
N PRO A 246 5.66 18.75 14.72
CA PRO A 246 6.00 17.69 15.68
C PRO A 246 7.03 18.13 16.73
N PHE A 247 7.99 18.99 16.38
CA PHE A 247 8.98 19.49 17.35
C PHE A 247 8.32 20.45 18.36
N ASN A 248 7.27 21.16 17.94
CA ASN A 248 6.49 21.99 18.86
C ASN A 248 5.61 21.15 19.78
N ARG A 249 5.06 20.02 19.30
CA ARG A 249 4.32 19.08 20.17
C ARG A 249 5.20 18.60 21.32
N ALA A 250 6.43 18.16 21.03
CA ALA A 250 7.39 17.76 22.06
C ALA A 250 7.64 18.88 23.09
N VAL A 251 7.91 20.11 22.64
CA VAL A 251 8.12 21.24 23.57
C VAL A 251 6.86 21.59 24.38
N ILE A 252 5.66 21.58 23.79
CA ILE A 252 4.39 21.82 24.52
C ILE A 252 4.15 20.70 25.55
N ARG A 253 4.51 19.47 25.21
CA ARG A 253 4.41 18.27 26.05
C ARG A 253 5.40 18.32 27.22
N ASP A 254 6.64 18.72 26.98
CA ASP A 254 7.70 18.84 28.00
C ASP A 254 7.43 19.97 29.01
N ILE A 255 6.76 21.06 28.63
CA ILE A 255 6.33 22.16 29.55
C ILE A 255 4.98 21.90 30.24
N GLY A 256 4.46 20.66 30.23
CA GLY A 256 3.20 20.29 30.86
C GLY A 256 1.95 20.90 30.20
N GLY A 257 2.04 21.34 28.94
CA GLY A 257 0.95 22.02 28.24
C GLY A 257 -0.27 21.15 27.99
N LEU A 258 -0.11 19.84 27.86
CA LEU A 258 -1.22 18.90 27.72
C LEU A 258 -2.13 18.92 28.96
N ASP A 259 -1.55 18.79 30.15
CA ASP A 259 -2.27 18.81 31.43
C ASP A 259 -2.95 20.16 31.65
N ARG A 260 -2.20 21.25 31.46
CA ARG A 260 -2.70 22.63 31.60
C ARG A 260 -3.88 22.96 30.69
N MET A 261 -3.98 22.32 29.52
CA MET A 261 -5.12 22.46 28.60
C MET A 261 -6.32 21.59 29.00
N ILE A 262 -6.09 20.40 29.57
CA ILE A 262 -7.14 19.51 30.09
C ILE A 262 -7.76 20.07 31.38
N ASP A 263 -6.95 20.70 32.24
CA ASP A 263 -7.42 21.45 33.40
C ASP A 263 -8.22 22.70 32.97
N PHE A 264 -7.71 23.46 32.00
CA PHE A 264 -8.35 24.68 31.50
C PHE A 264 -9.76 24.44 30.94
N ILE A 265 -9.95 23.47 30.03
CA ILE A 265 -11.31 23.10 29.55
C ILE A 265 -12.20 22.54 30.66
N GLY A 266 -11.62 22.18 31.80
CA GLY A 266 -12.34 21.72 32.97
C GLY A 266 -13.05 22.80 33.77
N LEU A 267 -12.81 24.08 33.47
CA LEU A 267 -13.39 25.23 34.16
C LEU A 267 -14.72 25.65 33.49
N ASP A 268 -15.76 25.87 34.29
CA ASP A 268 -17.12 26.20 33.82
C ASP A 268 -17.22 27.47 32.94
N GLU A 269 -16.25 28.37 33.08
CA GLU A 269 -16.16 29.66 32.40
C GLU A 269 -15.59 29.54 30.96
N THR A 270 -15.01 28.39 30.59
CA THR A 270 -14.26 28.22 29.32
C THR A 270 -15.10 27.71 28.15
N LYS A 271 -16.42 27.66 28.30
CA LYS A 271 -17.35 27.02 27.33
C LYS A 271 -17.26 27.60 25.91
N ASP A 272 -17.06 28.91 25.78
CA ASP A 272 -16.93 29.57 24.48
C ASP A 272 -15.63 29.21 23.74
N VAL A 273 -14.59 28.77 24.46
CA VAL A 273 -13.26 28.45 23.89
C VAL A 273 -12.96 26.95 23.79
N HIS A 274 -13.89 26.09 24.23
CA HIS A 274 -13.75 24.62 24.19
C HIS A 274 -13.42 24.09 22.80
N VAL A 275 -14.01 24.63 21.72
CA VAL A 275 -13.77 24.18 20.34
C VAL A 275 -12.30 24.34 19.94
N HIS A 276 -11.70 25.50 20.23
CA HIS A 276 -10.30 25.79 19.91
C HIS A 276 -9.35 24.94 20.77
N CYS A 277 -9.62 24.83 22.07
CA CYS A 277 -8.79 24.05 22.98
C CYS A 277 -8.83 22.53 22.67
N LEU A 278 -10.01 21.97 22.38
CA LEU A 278 -10.15 20.57 21.96
C LEU A 278 -9.48 20.28 20.61
N ASN A 279 -9.47 21.24 19.68
CA ASN A 279 -8.73 21.09 18.42
C ASN A 279 -7.20 21.17 18.64
N ALA A 280 -6.72 22.00 19.56
CA ALA A 280 -5.32 22.00 19.96
C ALA A 280 -4.90 20.69 20.63
N LEU A 281 -5.71 20.16 21.55
CA LEU A 281 -5.53 18.84 22.16
C LEU A 281 -5.54 17.73 21.10
N ALA A 282 -6.45 17.76 20.12
CA ALA A 282 -6.47 16.80 19.02
C ALA A 282 -5.21 16.85 18.14
N ASN A 283 -4.54 18.00 18.04
CA ASN A 283 -3.25 18.13 17.37
C ASN A 283 -2.10 17.61 18.26
N LEU A 284 -2.09 17.93 19.57
CA LEU A 284 -1.10 17.40 20.52
C LEU A 284 -1.12 15.86 20.59
N LEU A 285 -2.31 15.26 20.49
CA LEU A 285 -2.51 13.79 20.42
C LEU A 285 -2.05 13.15 19.09
N GLU A 286 -1.33 13.88 18.22
CA GLU A 286 -0.48 13.29 17.20
C GLU A 286 0.93 12.92 17.70
N ASP A 287 1.35 13.38 18.89
CA ASP A 287 2.55 12.89 19.58
C ASP A 287 2.25 11.61 20.36
N THR A 288 3.18 10.65 20.35
CA THR A 288 2.99 9.34 21.00
C THR A 288 3.06 9.41 22.52
N GLU A 289 3.91 10.26 23.10
CA GLU A 289 4.00 10.39 24.57
C GLU A 289 2.80 11.19 25.12
N CYS A 290 2.23 12.12 24.35
CA CYS A 290 0.92 12.69 24.67
C CYS A 290 -0.19 11.64 24.77
N LEU A 291 -0.13 10.52 24.03
CA LEU A 291 -1.08 9.40 24.16
C LEU A 291 -0.88 8.60 25.45
N ASP A 292 0.29 8.67 26.07
CA ASP A 292 0.59 8.10 27.39
C ASP A 292 0.12 9.03 28.51
N LEU A 293 0.49 10.32 28.44
CA LEU A 293 0.16 11.31 29.47
C LEU A 293 -1.36 11.52 29.64
N ILE A 294 -2.12 11.57 28.54
CA ILE A 294 -3.59 11.70 28.60
C ILE A 294 -4.27 10.50 29.27
N GLN A 295 -3.60 9.33 29.28
CA GLN A 295 -4.08 8.13 29.97
C GLN A 295 -3.97 8.29 31.49
N SER A 296 -2.91 8.95 31.98
CA SER A 296 -2.66 9.15 33.42
C SER A 296 -3.39 10.34 34.04
N ASN A 297 -3.64 11.41 33.30
CA ASN A 297 -4.24 12.66 33.83
C ASN A 297 -5.78 12.68 33.81
N GLY A 298 -6.43 11.60 33.39
CA GLY A 298 -7.89 11.51 33.29
C GLY A 298 -8.50 12.21 32.06
N GLY A 299 -7.69 12.78 31.18
CA GLY A 299 -8.15 13.50 29.98
C GLY A 299 -9.00 12.65 29.04
N LEU A 300 -8.75 11.34 28.96
CA LEU A 300 -9.62 10.41 28.20
C LEU A 300 -11.09 10.47 28.65
N LYS A 301 -11.33 10.56 29.97
CA LYS A 301 -12.68 10.71 30.54
C LYS A 301 -13.27 12.09 30.26
N ARG A 302 -12.46 13.15 30.37
CA ARG A 302 -12.89 14.52 30.03
C ARG A 302 -13.34 14.62 28.57
N LEU A 303 -12.63 13.97 27.64
CA LEU A 303 -13.02 13.92 26.23
C LEU A 303 -14.36 13.19 26.01
N MET A 304 -14.61 12.09 26.73
CA MET A 304 -15.91 11.39 26.67
C MET A 304 -17.08 12.26 27.16
N GLN A 305 -16.88 13.01 28.25
CA GLN A 305 -17.89 13.97 28.74
C GLN A 305 -18.23 15.03 27.69
N PHE A 306 -17.25 15.55 26.94
CA PHE A 306 -17.54 16.50 25.85
C PHE A 306 -18.29 15.92 24.65
N VAL A 307 -18.26 14.59 24.46
CA VAL A 307 -19.10 13.89 23.47
C VAL A 307 -20.51 13.63 24.01
N GLN A 308 -20.63 13.25 25.28
CA GLN A 308 -21.89 12.80 25.91
C GLN A 308 -22.76 13.98 26.41
N ASP A 309 -22.16 14.97 27.07
CA ASP A 309 -22.87 16.03 27.80
C ASP A 309 -23.06 17.33 26.99
N SER A 310 -22.29 17.53 25.92
CA SER A 310 -22.30 18.78 25.15
C SER A 310 -23.42 18.81 24.11
N VAL A 311 -24.22 19.88 24.13
CA VAL A 311 -25.24 20.19 23.10
C VAL A 311 -24.69 20.99 21.90
N VAL A 312 -23.39 21.32 21.89
CA VAL A 312 -22.77 22.17 20.86
C VAL A 312 -22.06 21.28 19.81
N PRO A 313 -22.53 21.22 18.55
CA PRO A 313 -21.96 20.30 17.55
C PRO A 313 -20.46 20.49 17.30
N ALA A 314 -19.97 21.74 17.31
CA ALA A 314 -18.54 22.02 17.14
C ALA A 314 -17.68 21.47 18.30
N VAL A 315 -18.21 21.42 19.52
CA VAL A 315 -17.53 20.84 20.70
C VAL A 315 -17.54 19.31 20.59
N GLN A 316 -18.69 18.71 20.26
CA GLN A 316 -18.80 17.26 20.02
C GLN A 316 -17.86 16.80 18.91
N ALA A 317 -17.78 17.51 17.78
CA ALA A 317 -16.88 17.20 16.67
C ALA A 317 -15.41 17.33 17.06
N ALA A 318 -15.03 18.38 17.80
CA ALA A 318 -13.66 18.57 18.29
C ALA A 318 -13.25 17.49 19.31
N ALA A 319 -14.14 17.12 20.22
CA ALA A 319 -13.93 16.04 21.18
C ALA A 319 -13.84 14.67 20.51
N ALA A 320 -14.74 14.33 19.58
CA ALA A 320 -14.70 13.09 18.82
C ALA A 320 -13.42 12.98 17.96
N LYS A 321 -12.96 14.10 17.37
CA LYS A 321 -11.67 14.19 16.67
C LYS A 321 -10.48 13.95 17.61
N ALA A 322 -10.50 14.49 18.83
CA ALA A 322 -9.48 14.23 19.85
C ALA A 322 -9.49 12.75 20.29
N ILE A 323 -10.67 12.16 20.50
CA ILE A 323 -10.85 10.73 20.80
C ILE A 323 -10.30 9.86 19.67
N ALA A 324 -10.57 10.20 18.40
CA ALA A 324 -10.04 9.49 17.24
C ALA A 324 -8.51 9.50 17.17
N ARG A 325 -7.84 10.50 17.77
CA ARG A 325 -6.37 10.51 17.91
C ARG A 325 -5.92 9.72 19.13
N ALA A 326 -6.53 9.96 20.30
CA ALA A 326 -6.26 9.23 21.53
C ALA A 326 -6.40 7.70 21.37
N ALA A 327 -7.42 7.27 20.61
CA ALA A 327 -7.73 5.87 20.31
C ALA A 327 -6.74 5.16 19.37
N ARG A 328 -5.73 5.85 18.82
CA ARG A 328 -4.64 5.19 18.07
C ARG A 328 -3.80 4.29 18.96
N LYS A 329 -3.73 4.58 20.26
CA LYS A 329 -3.08 3.71 21.25
C LYS A 329 -4.04 2.59 21.69
N PRO A 330 -3.68 1.30 21.59
CA PRO A 330 -4.57 0.18 21.95
C PRO A 330 -5.07 0.19 23.40
N GLN A 331 -4.27 0.70 24.35
CA GLN A 331 -4.69 0.84 25.76
C GLN A 331 -5.80 1.89 25.92
N ASN A 332 -5.69 3.01 25.21
CA ASN A 332 -6.71 4.07 25.25
C ASN A 332 -8.02 3.59 24.62
N ARG A 333 -7.99 2.72 23.60
CA ARG A 333 -9.20 2.06 23.07
C ARG A 333 -9.96 1.27 24.13
N LYS A 334 -9.27 0.53 25.00
CA LYS A 334 -9.92 -0.21 26.09
C LYS A 334 -10.62 0.73 27.07
N ILE A 335 -9.92 1.79 27.49
CA ILE A 335 -10.47 2.81 28.41
C ILE A 335 -11.65 3.56 27.78
N PHE A 336 -11.70 3.72 26.46
CA PHE A 336 -12.88 4.26 25.75
C PHE A 336 -14.03 3.24 25.68
N ALA A 337 -13.76 1.97 25.41
CA ALA A 337 -14.78 0.91 25.41
C ALA A 337 -15.40 0.70 26.80
N GLU A 338 -14.61 0.82 27.87
CA GLU A 338 -15.05 0.86 29.28
C GLU A 338 -15.96 2.08 29.61
N GLN A 339 -16.12 3.03 28.68
CA GLN A 339 -16.95 4.23 28.80
C GLN A 339 -18.03 4.33 27.70
N ASP A 340 -18.42 3.20 27.10
CA ASP A 340 -19.43 3.10 26.03
C ASP A 340 -19.14 3.99 24.80
N ALA A 341 -17.87 4.24 24.49
CA ALA A 341 -17.48 5.19 23.45
C ALA A 341 -17.97 4.79 22.05
N GLU A 342 -17.95 3.50 21.70
CA GLU A 342 -18.50 2.98 20.44
C GLU A 342 -19.98 3.36 20.28
N ARG A 343 -20.77 3.19 21.35
CA ARG A 343 -22.20 3.53 21.37
C ARG A 343 -22.42 5.03 21.26
N ALA A 344 -21.64 5.83 21.98
CA ALA A 344 -21.70 7.28 21.89
C ALA A 344 -21.37 7.79 20.48
N MET A 345 -20.35 7.22 19.81
CA MET A 345 -19.98 7.61 18.45
C MET A 345 -21.00 7.16 17.41
N VAL A 346 -21.63 5.98 17.54
CA VAL A 346 -22.73 5.60 16.65
C VAL A 346 -23.94 6.53 16.83
N PHE A 347 -24.28 6.90 18.07
CA PHE A 347 -25.34 7.89 18.32
C PHE A 347 -25.03 9.25 17.66
N LEU A 348 -23.78 9.73 17.71
CA LEU A 348 -23.38 10.96 17.03
C LEU A 348 -23.51 10.93 15.50
N LEU A 349 -23.51 9.75 14.85
CA LEU A 349 -23.80 9.65 13.41
C LEU A 349 -25.24 10.08 13.06
N LEU A 350 -26.16 10.04 14.02
CA LEU A 350 -27.55 10.47 13.87
C LEU A 350 -27.71 11.99 13.98
N SER A 351 -26.68 12.72 14.42
CA SER A 351 -26.66 14.20 14.44
C SER A 351 -26.95 14.77 13.05
N GLU A 352 -27.58 15.95 12.96
CA GLU A 352 -27.78 16.64 11.69
C GLU A 352 -26.48 17.26 11.13
N ASN A 353 -25.48 17.47 11.99
CA ASN A 353 -24.24 18.15 11.63
C ASN A 353 -23.20 17.19 11.00
N ASP A 354 -22.78 17.48 9.77
CA ASP A 354 -21.84 16.66 9.00
C ASP A 354 -20.42 16.61 9.58
N GLU A 355 -19.96 17.64 10.31
CA GLU A 355 -18.63 17.60 10.97
C GLU A 355 -18.64 16.65 12.17
N VAL A 356 -19.73 16.61 12.93
CA VAL A 356 -19.96 15.62 14.00
C VAL A 356 -19.99 14.22 13.42
N ARG A 357 -20.72 13.98 12.32
CA ARG A 357 -20.74 12.69 11.61
C ARG A 357 -19.35 12.26 11.16
N VAL A 358 -18.61 13.16 10.50
CA VAL A 358 -17.24 12.90 10.01
C VAL A 358 -16.28 12.57 11.15
N ALA A 359 -16.28 13.34 12.25
CA ALA A 359 -15.44 13.08 13.41
C ALA A 359 -15.79 11.74 14.09
N SER A 360 -17.07 11.39 14.12
CA SER A 360 -17.55 10.12 14.68
C SER A 360 -17.19 8.92 13.80
N CYS A 361 -17.28 9.03 12.47
CA CYS A 361 -16.74 8.03 11.55
C CYS A 361 -15.23 7.84 11.72
N GLN A 362 -14.46 8.92 11.94
CA GLN A 362 -13.02 8.83 12.22
C GLN A 362 -12.73 8.11 13.55
N ALA A 363 -13.50 8.38 14.61
CA ALA A 363 -13.38 7.68 15.88
C ALA A 363 -13.72 6.19 15.74
N LEU A 364 -14.86 5.87 15.11
CA LEU A 364 -15.31 4.50 14.87
C LEU A 364 -14.32 3.70 14.02
N ALA A 365 -13.71 4.31 13.01
CA ALA A 365 -12.68 3.65 12.20
C ALA A 365 -11.47 3.20 13.01
N VAL A 366 -10.96 4.06 13.91
CA VAL A 366 -9.82 3.75 14.77
C VAL A 366 -10.22 2.78 15.90
N MET A 367 -11.43 2.91 16.46
CA MET A 367 -11.98 1.95 17.42
C MET A 367 -12.13 0.55 16.81
N ALA A 368 -12.58 0.45 15.55
CA ALA A 368 -12.74 -0.80 14.81
C ALA A 368 -11.41 -1.53 14.48
N GLU A 369 -10.25 -1.01 14.86
CA GLU A 369 -9.02 -1.81 14.95
C GLU A 369 -9.07 -2.85 16.09
N SER A 370 -9.93 -2.65 17.10
CA SER A 370 -10.19 -3.58 18.21
C SER A 370 -11.30 -4.57 17.85
N MET A 371 -11.02 -5.88 17.92
CA MET A 371 -11.99 -6.94 17.59
C MET A 371 -13.28 -6.84 18.43
N LEU A 372 -13.17 -6.56 19.73
CA LEU A 372 -14.34 -6.40 20.62
C LEU A 372 -15.19 -5.19 20.20
N SER A 373 -14.54 -4.08 19.85
CA SER A 373 -15.20 -2.87 19.38
C SER A 373 -15.95 -3.10 18.06
N ARG A 374 -15.48 -4.00 17.19
CA ARG A 374 -16.23 -4.40 15.96
C ARG A 374 -17.58 -5.01 16.27
N GLU A 375 -17.67 -5.78 17.35
CA GLU A 375 -18.93 -6.40 17.80
C GLU A 375 -19.81 -5.36 18.50
N THR A 376 -19.26 -4.55 19.41
CA THR A 376 -20.00 -3.47 20.07
C THR A 376 -20.61 -2.47 19.07
N ILE A 377 -19.86 -2.08 18.03
CA ILE A 377 -20.36 -1.15 16.99
C ILE A 377 -21.50 -1.79 16.20
N ARG A 378 -21.40 -3.07 15.80
CA ARG A 378 -22.52 -3.78 15.15
C ARG A 378 -23.74 -3.86 16.07
N ASN A 379 -23.54 -4.24 17.33
CA ASN A 379 -24.61 -4.46 18.31
C ASN A 379 -25.35 -3.16 18.72
N ASN A 380 -24.89 -1.99 18.25
CA ASN A 380 -25.56 -0.68 18.40
C ASN A 380 -26.02 -0.11 17.05
N ASP A 381 -26.37 -0.97 16.08
CA ASP A 381 -26.82 -0.62 14.71
C ASP A 381 -25.79 0.12 13.83
N GLY A 382 -24.52 0.20 14.27
CA GLY A 382 -23.49 1.01 13.61
C GLY A 382 -23.17 0.59 12.18
N ILE A 383 -23.40 -0.67 11.80
CA ILE A 383 -23.24 -1.12 10.40
C ILE A 383 -24.31 -0.50 9.51
N LEU A 384 -25.60 -0.56 9.90
CA LEU A 384 -26.69 0.10 9.20
C LEU A 384 -26.45 1.61 9.11
N THR A 385 -26.08 2.27 10.22
CA THR A 385 -25.83 3.72 10.21
C THR A 385 -24.67 4.10 9.30
N LEU A 386 -23.56 3.34 9.29
CA LEU A 386 -22.44 3.58 8.37
C LEU A 386 -22.81 3.31 6.90
N VAL A 387 -23.64 2.31 6.59
CA VAL A 387 -24.20 2.09 5.24
C VAL A 387 -25.08 3.26 4.80
N GLN A 388 -25.76 3.97 5.71
CA GLN A 388 -26.45 5.23 5.39
C GLN A 388 -25.48 6.40 5.19
N MET A 389 -24.38 6.48 5.96
CA MET A 389 -23.36 7.52 5.81
C MET A 389 -22.59 7.40 4.48
N MET A 390 -22.30 6.18 4.04
CA MET A 390 -21.66 5.87 2.74
C MET A 390 -22.49 6.32 1.51
N GLN A 391 -23.74 6.76 1.71
CA GLN A 391 -24.67 7.18 0.66
C GLN A 391 -24.99 8.68 0.67
N LYS A 392 -24.36 9.46 1.55
CA LYS A 392 -24.49 10.92 1.57
C LYS A 392 -23.56 11.56 0.54
N ASP A 393 -23.97 12.70 -0.01
CA ASP A 393 -23.18 13.40 -1.04
C ASP A 393 -21.82 13.90 -0.51
N ASN A 394 -21.72 14.17 0.80
CA ASN A 394 -20.50 14.66 1.44
C ASN A 394 -19.31 13.67 1.25
N PRO A 395 -18.25 14.07 0.52
CA PRO A 395 -17.16 13.17 0.16
C PRO A 395 -16.19 12.89 1.31
N ARG A 396 -16.22 13.63 2.43
CA ARG A 396 -15.53 13.22 3.67
C ARG A 396 -16.33 12.16 4.42
N LEU A 397 -17.64 12.30 4.45
CA LEU A 397 -18.51 11.34 5.14
C LEU A 397 -18.47 9.96 4.47
N ARG A 398 -18.51 9.90 3.13
CA ARG A 398 -18.27 8.65 2.35
C ARG A 398 -16.92 8.03 2.67
N GLU A 399 -15.83 8.79 2.53
CA GLU A 399 -14.45 8.36 2.79
C GLU A 399 -14.27 7.73 4.19
N PHE A 400 -14.67 8.42 5.26
CA PHE A 400 -14.45 7.93 6.62
C PHE A 400 -15.44 6.85 7.06
N SER A 401 -16.68 6.83 6.53
CA SER A 401 -17.60 5.72 6.81
C SER A 401 -17.20 4.43 6.09
N THR A 402 -16.65 4.53 4.87
CA THR A 402 -16.10 3.37 4.15
C THR A 402 -14.82 2.84 4.83
N LEU A 403 -13.94 3.73 5.32
CA LEU A 403 -12.79 3.33 6.14
C LEU A 403 -13.23 2.58 7.41
N ALA A 404 -14.24 3.10 8.12
CA ALA A 404 -14.80 2.40 9.28
C ALA A 404 -15.33 1.02 8.89
N MET A 405 -16.03 0.89 7.75
CA MET A 405 -16.53 -0.40 7.27
C MET A 405 -15.43 -1.39 6.89
N SER A 406 -14.31 -0.94 6.31
CA SER A 406 -13.15 -1.81 6.02
C SER A 406 -12.50 -2.35 7.29
N ASN A 407 -12.53 -1.60 8.40
CA ASN A 407 -12.03 -2.06 9.68
C ASN A 407 -13.05 -2.96 10.41
N LEU A 408 -14.35 -2.67 10.32
CA LEU A 408 -15.42 -3.47 10.92
C LEU A 408 -15.57 -4.87 10.30
N THR A 409 -15.34 -5.00 9.00
CA THR A 409 -15.42 -6.28 8.27
C THR A 409 -14.18 -7.16 8.40
N GLN A 410 -13.03 -6.58 8.80
CA GLN A 410 -11.77 -7.32 8.86
C GLN A 410 -11.87 -8.52 9.81
N SER A 411 -11.68 -9.73 9.28
CA SER A 411 -11.73 -11.00 10.01
C SER A 411 -13.00 -11.22 10.85
N ASN A 412 -14.14 -10.62 10.48
CA ASN A 412 -15.40 -10.71 11.22
C ASN A 412 -16.57 -11.12 10.29
N PRO A 413 -16.90 -12.43 10.18
CA PRO A 413 -17.94 -12.91 9.28
C PRO A 413 -19.36 -12.47 9.71
N ASN A 414 -19.58 -12.17 11.00
CA ASN A 414 -20.87 -11.67 11.48
C ASN A 414 -21.13 -10.25 10.97
N ASN A 415 -20.11 -9.39 10.99
CA ASN A 415 -20.19 -8.04 10.43
C ASN A 415 -20.27 -8.04 8.90
N ILE A 416 -19.63 -9.00 8.22
CA ILE A 416 -19.72 -9.18 6.76
C ILE A 416 -21.15 -9.56 6.33
N ARG A 417 -21.83 -10.44 7.08
CA ARG A 417 -23.23 -10.83 6.80
C ARG A 417 -24.20 -9.68 7.04
N GLU A 418 -24.09 -9.00 8.20
CA GLU A 418 -24.89 -7.81 8.51
C GLU A 418 -24.77 -6.74 7.42
N LEU A 419 -23.55 -6.48 6.94
CA LEU A 419 -23.31 -5.54 5.85
C LEU A 419 -23.96 -5.98 4.51
N GLN A 420 -24.15 -7.27 4.25
CA GLN A 420 -24.97 -7.76 3.12
C GLN A 420 -26.45 -7.55 3.37
N ASP A 421 -26.94 -7.91 4.56
CA ASP A 421 -28.37 -7.85 4.90
C ASP A 421 -28.89 -6.41 4.94
N GLN A 422 -28.04 -5.45 5.32
CA GLN A 422 -28.30 -3.99 5.22
C GLN A 422 -28.04 -3.40 3.81
N GLY A 423 -27.82 -4.23 2.77
CA GLY A 423 -27.68 -3.79 1.37
C GLY A 423 -26.37 -3.05 1.04
N GLY A 424 -25.35 -3.16 1.88
CA GLY A 424 -24.10 -2.39 1.76
C GLY A 424 -23.17 -2.85 0.63
N ILE A 425 -23.30 -4.07 0.12
CA ILE A 425 -22.50 -4.59 -0.99
C ILE A 425 -22.71 -3.74 -2.27
N GLU A 426 -23.97 -3.43 -2.59
CA GLU A 426 -24.36 -2.55 -3.70
C GLU A 426 -23.80 -1.14 -3.53
N VAL A 427 -23.79 -0.62 -2.29
CA VAL A 427 -23.20 0.68 -1.96
C VAL A 427 -21.69 0.66 -2.22
N LEU A 428 -20.99 -0.37 -1.77
CA LEU A 428 -19.55 -0.53 -1.97
C LEU A 428 -19.18 -0.69 -3.45
N ILE A 429 -19.93 -1.47 -4.23
CA ILE A 429 -19.71 -1.62 -5.68
C ILE A 429 -19.90 -0.28 -6.40
N ARG A 430 -20.89 0.55 -6.00
CA ARG A 430 -21.04 1.92 -6.51
C ARG A 430 -19.84 2.79 -6.15
N LEU A 431 -19.34 2.71 -4.91
CA LEU A 431 -18.19 3.50 -4.44
C LEU A 431 -16.83 3.13 -5.09
N LEU A 432 -16.74 2.04 -5.84
CA LEU A 432 -15.59 1.79 -6.73
C LEU A 432 -15.44 2.88 -7.82
N ASN A 433 -16.52 3.61 -8.10
CA ASN A 433 -16.56 4.73 -9.04
C ASN A 433 -16.64 6.10 -8.32
N ASP A 434 -16.37 6.16 -7.01
CA ASP A 434 -16.35 7.40 -6.23
C ASP A 434 -15.28 8.38 -6.75
N GLU A 435 -15.50 9.69 -6.63
CA GLU A 435 -14.53 10.70 -7.09
C GLU A 435 -13.17 10.55 -6.41
N LYS A 436 -13.14 10.21 -5.11
CA LYS A 436 -11.91 10.04 -4.34
C LYS A 436 -11.35 8.63 -4.45
N ASP A 437 -10.09 8.52 -4.88
CA ASP A 437 -9.36 7.25 -4.87
C ASP A 437 -9.21 6.64 -3.46
N THR A 438 -9.25 7.43 -2.38
CA THR A 438 -9.29 6.92 -1.00
C THR A 438 -10.58 6.16 -0.71
N THR A 439 -11.74 6.71 -1.07
CA THR A 439 -13.03 6.00 -0.97
C THR A 439 -13.02 4.71 -1.81
N LYS A 440 -12.50 4.76 -3.05
CA LYS A 440 -12.34 3.58 -3.91
C LYS A 440 -11.49 2.50 -3.21
N ALA A 441 -10.36 2.88 -2.62
CA ALA A 441 -9.44 1.97 -1.93
C ALA A 441 -10.09 1.29 -0.71
N TYR A 442 -10.82 2.04 0.11
CA TYR A 442 -11.54 1.49 1.27
C TYR A 442 -12.73 0.61 0.84
N ALA A 443 -13.41 0.94 -0.26
CA ALA A 443 -14.46 0.10 -0.83
C ALA A 443 -13.88 -1.25 -1.31
N CYS A 444 -12.77 -1.23 -2.07
CA CYS A 444 -12.03 -2.43 -2.43
C CYS A 444 -11.58 -3.25 -1.22
N ALA A 445 -11.04 -2.61 -0.18
CA ALA A 445 -10.60 -3.30 1.04
C ALA A 445 -11.77 -3.99 1.78
N THR A 446 -12.93 -3.31 1.87
CA THR A 446 -14.15 -3.88 2.46
C THR A 446 -14.64 -5.09 1.65
N LEU A 447 -14.70 -4.98 0.33
CA LEU A 447 -15.11 -6.08 -0.56
C LEU A 447 -14.12 -7.25 -0.49
N ALA A 448 -12.81 -7.00 -0.38
CA ALA A 448 -11.80 -8.04 -0.18
C ALA A 448 -11.98 -8.78 1.16
N ASN A 449 -12.42 -8.11 2.24
CA ASN A 449 -12.82 -8.79 3.47
C ASN A 449 -14.08 -9.64 3.26
N CYS A 450 -15.10 -9.11 2.57
CA CYS A 450 -16.35 -9.80 2.30
C CYS A 450 -16.19 -11.14 1.54
N SER A 451 -15.10 -11.32 0.78
CA SER A 451 -14.84 -12.58 0.06
C SER A 451 -14.60 -13.79 1.00
N THR A 452 -14.25 -13.53 2.26
CA THR A 452 -13.98 -14.59 3.25
C THR A 452 -15.23 -15.39 3.64
N ASP A 453 -16.45 -14.86 3.43
CA ASP A 453 -17.69 -15.62 3.51
C ASP A 453 -18.14 -16.06 2.11
N GLN A 454 -18.35 -17.35 1.91
CA GLN A 454 -18.70 -17.93 0.60
C GLN A 454 -20.06 -17.47 0.05
N VAL A 455 -21.04 -17.22 0.92
CA VAL A 455 -22.38 -16.76 0.50
C VAL A 455 -22.27 -15.31 0.02
N VAL A 456 -21.60 -14.47 0.82
CA VAL A 456 -21.39 -13.05 0.48
C VAL A 456 -20.51 -12.90 -0.75
N ARG A 457 -19.46 -13.72 -0.90
CA ARG A 457 -18.61 -13.74 -2.10
C ARG A 457 -19.41 -14.04 -3.37
N THR A 458 -20.24 -15.09 -3.35
CA THR A 458 -21.08 -15.49 -4.49
C THR A 458 -22.09 -14.39 -4.86
N ASN A 459 -22.80 -13.85 -3.87
CA ASN A 459 -23.78 -12.77 -4.04
C ASN A 459 -23.14 -11.48 -4.61
N THR A 460 -21.92 -11.16 -4.18
CA THR A 460 -21.17 -9.99 -4.66
C THR A 460 -20.77 -10.13 -6.14
N LEU A 461 -20.45 -11.34 -6.61
CA LEU A 461 -20.18 -11.60 -8.03
C LEU A 461 -21.44 -11.43 -8.90
N GLU A 462 -22.60 -11.87 -8.41
CA GLU A 462 -23.89 -11.66 -9.08
C GLU A 462 -24.25 -10.18 -9.27
N LYS A 463 -23.74 -9.31 -8.39
CA LYS A 463 -23.90 -7.84 -8.44
C LYS A 463 -22.91 -7.14 -9.38
N GLY A 464 -22.14 -7.89 -10.18
CA GLY A 464 -21.29 -7.33 -11.24
C GLY A 464 -19.98 -6.69 -10.76
N LEU A 465 -19.48 -7.10 -9.58
CA LEU A 465 -18.24 -6.60 -8.98
C LEU A 465 -17.07 -6.45 -9.96
N ILE A 466 -16.78 -7.51 -10.74
CA ILE A 466 -15.58 -7.61 -11.57
C ILE A 466 -15.48 -6.46 -12.58
N LYS A 467 -16.57 -6.13 -13.26
CA LYS A 467 -16.64 -5.02 -14.21
C LYS A 467 -16.37 -3.66 -13.55
N SER A 468 -16.84 -3.49 -12.32
CA SER A 468 -16.68 -2.26 -11.53
C SER A 468 -15.25 -2.03 -11.01
N LEU A 469 -14.37 -3.04 -11.08
CA LEU A 469 -12.96 -2.91 -10.69
C LEU A 469 -12.09 -2.19 -11.74
N LEU A 470 -12.59 -1.97 -12.96
CA LEU A 470 -11.85 -1.27 -14.02
C LEU A 470 -11.37 0.12 -13.57
N VAL A 471 -12.23 0.91 -12.93
CA VAL A 471 -11.91 2.27 -12.47
C VAL A 471 -10.83 2.30 -11.37
N PRO A 472 -10.91 1.53 -10.26
CA PRO A 472 -9.85 1.53 -9.26
C PRO A 472 -8.55 0.84 -9.70
N LEU A 473 -8.57 -0.05 -10.70
CA LEU A 473 -7.36 -0.55 -11.37
C LEU A 473 -6.66 0.54 -12.22
N GLN A 474 -7.40 1.54 -12.69
CA GLN A 474 -6.91 2.68 -13.47
C GLN A 474 -6.69 3.95 -12.62
N ALA A 475 -6.94 3.90 -11.32
CA ALA A 475 -6.75 5.01 -10.39
C ALA A 475 -5.30 5.51 -10.39
N SER A 476 -5.10 6.81 -10.11
CA SER A 476 -3.75 7.37 -9.99
C SER A 476 -3.11 7.03 -8.64
N TYR A 477 -3.93 6.81 -7.61
CA TYR A 477 -3.48 6.44 -6.27
C TYR A 477 -3.14 4.94 -6.17
N GLU A 478 -1.92 4.65 -5.73
CA GLU A 478 -1.37 3.29 -5.66
C GLU A 478 -2.11 2.38 -4.70
N LEU A 479 -2.70 2.92 -3.61
CA LEU A 479 -3.49 2.13 -2.68
C LEU A 479 -4.80 1.64 -3.32
N ALA A 480 -5.43 2.43 -4.19
CA ALA A 480 -6.63 2.01 -4.92
C ALA A 480 -6.32 0.87 -5.90
N GLN A 481 -5.21 0.99 -6.64
CA GLN A 481 -4.69 -0.08 -7.50
C GLN A 481 -4.38 -1.36 -6.70
N ALA A 482 -3.68 -1.22 -5.56
CA ALA A 482 -3.29 -2.33 -4.70
C ALA A 482 -4.51 -3.07 -4.13
N LYS A 483 -5.52 -2.34 -3.64
CA LYS A 483 -6.75 -2.97 -3.11
C LYS A 483 -7.63 -3.53 -4.23
N ALA A 484 -7.67 -2.94 -5.43
CA ALA A 484 -8.38 -3.53 -6.56
C ALA A 484 -7.75 -4.86 -7.02
N ALA A 485 -6.42 -4.93 -7.10
CA ALA A 485 -5.71 -6.18 -7.35
C ALA A 485 -5.92 -7.22 -6.23
N MET A 486 -6.02 -6.77 -4.97
CA MET A 486 -6.40 -7.63 -3.84
C MET A 486 -7.80 -8.24 -4.04
N VAL A 487 -8.81 -7.46 -4.46
CA VAL A 487 -10.15 -7.99 -4.78
C VAL A 487 -10.09 -9.03 -5.91
N LEU A 488 -9.32 -8.79 -6.98
CA LEU A 488 -9.14 -9.80 -8.05
C LEU A 488 -8.55 -11.12 -7.51
N SER A 489 -7.58 -11.05 -6.59
CA SER A 489 -7.03 -12.26 -5.94
C SER A 489 -8.02 -12.95 -5.00
N ALA A 490 -8.84 -12.17 -4.29
CA ALA A 490 -9.75 -12.61 -3.24
C ALA A 490 -11.05 -13.24 -3.78
N TYR A 491 -11.44 -12.88 -5.00
CA TYR A 491 -12.60 -13.43 -5.72
C TYR A 491 -12.22 -14.41 -6.84
N GLY A 492 -11.02 -14.30 -7.43
CA GLY A 492 -10.54 -15.16 -8.52
C GLY A 492 -10.45 -16.66 -8.22
N ILE A 493 -10.70 -17.06 -6.97
CA ILE A 493 -10.87 -18.46 -6.55
C ILE A 493 -12.15 -19.09 -7.13
N ASP A 494 -13.23 -18.32 -7.31
CA ASP A 494 -14.47 -18.83 -7.90
C ASP A 494 -14.39 -18.83 -9.44
N GLN A 495 -14.93 -19.86 -10.08
CA GLN A 495 -14.92 -19.98 -11.55
C GLN A 495 -15.61 -18.79 -12.23
N LYS A 496 -16.77 -18.36 -11.71
CA LYS A 496 -17.51 -17.20 -12.24
C LYS A 496 -16.67 -15.92 -12.27
N ALA A 497 -15.86 -15.68 -11.23
CA ALA A 497 -14.98 -14.51 -11.20
C ALA A 497 -13.92 -14.55 -12.30
N ARG A 498 -13.37 -15.75 -12.61
CA ARG A 498 -12.41 -15.94 -13.70
C ARG A 498 -13.06 -15.73 -15.07
N GLU A 499 -14.24 -16.31 -15.29
CA GLU A 499 -15.04 -16.09 -16.49
C GLU A 499 -15.36 -14.60 -16.71
N ASP A 500 -15.81 -13.90 -15.66
CA ASP A 500 -16.08 -12.46 -15.71
C ASP A 500 -14.81 -11.64 -15.98
N ILE A 501 -13.65 -11.99 -15.39
CA ILE A 501 -12.36 -11.28 -15.60
C ILE A 501 -11.90 -11.38 -17.05
N LYS A 502 -12.02 -12.57 -17.63
CA LYS A 502 -11.70 -12.89 -19.04
C LYS A 502 -12.62 -12.16 -20.02
N ASN A 503 -13.91 -12.09 -19.70
CA ASN A 503 -14.93 -11.43 -20.53
C ASN A 503 -14.89 -9.89 -20.43
N ASN A 504 -14.50 -9.32 -19.28
CA ASN A 504 -14.44 -7.87 -19.05
C ASN A 504 -13.04 -7.29 -19.36
N GLN A 505 -12.74 -7.13 -20.64
CA GLN A 505 -11.56 -6.38 -21.07
C GLN A 505 -11.64 -4.89 -20.66
N PRO A 506 -10.52 -4.23 -20.31
CA PRO A 506 -9.13 -4.72 -20.31
C PRO A 506 -8.58 -5.10 -18.91
N ILE A 507 -9.30 -5.87 -18.08
CA ILE A 507 -8.83 -6.21 -16.71
C ILE A 507 -7.46 -6.92 -16.72
N ILE A 508 -7.23 -7.90 -17.60
CA ILE A 508 -5.97 -8.66 -17.66
C ILE A 508 -4.79 -7.76 -18.11
N PRO A 509 -4.88 -6.98 -19.21
CA PRO A 509 -3.87 -5.99 -19.55
C PRO A 509 -3.54 -5.00 -18.43
N LEU A 510 -4.56 -4.50 -17.71
CA LEU A 510 -4.36 -3.62 -16.56
C LEU A 510 -3.59 -4.32 -15.44
N LEU A 511 -4.01 -5.53 -15.05
CA LEU A 511 -3.35 -6.32 -14.01
C LEU A 511 -1.87 -6.60 -14.33
N VAL A 512 -1.55 -6.91 -15.59
CA VAL A 512 -0.16 -7.11 -16.05
C VAL A 512 0.62 -5.79 -16.08
N SER A 513 -0.02 -4.65 -16.29
CA SER A 513 0.63 -3.33 -16.17
C SER A 513 1.07 -3.02 -14.73
N LEU A 514 0.26 -3.39 -13.73
CA LEU A 514 0.52 -3.14 -12.31
C LEU A 514 1.79 -3.83 -11.78
N LEU A 515 2.23 -4.92 -12.41
CA LEU A 515 3.53 -5.57 -12.13
C LEU A 515 4.72 -4.61 -12.28
N ARG A 516 4.62 -3.61 -13.16
CA ARG A 516 5.68 -2.61 -13.38
C ARG A 516 5.68 -1.47 -12.36
N SER A 517 4.69 -1.41 -11.45
CA SER A 517 4.56 -0.34 -10.47
C SER A 517 5.77 -0.24 -9.54
N ASN A 518 6.16 0.98 -9.18
CA ASN A 518 7.20 1.21 -8.17
C ASN A 518 6.72 0.92 -6.74
N HIS A 519 5.40 0.92 -6.49
CA HIS A 519 4.85 0.64 -5.16
C HIS A 519 4.80 -0.86 -4.86
N ASP A 520 5.35 -1.25 -3.71
CA ASP A 520 5.51 -2.65 -3.31
C ASP A 520 4.18 -3.41 -3.16
N GLU A 521 3.19 -2.80 -2.51
CA GLU A 521 1.89 -3.44 -2.30
C GLU A 521 1.17 -3.70 -3.63
N VAL A 522 1.29 -2.78 -4.61
CA VAL A 522 0.69 -2.94 -5.94
C VAL A 522 1.30 -4.16 -6.64
N ARG A 523 2.63 -4.27 -6.66
CA ARG A 523 3.31 -5.43 -7.29
C ARG A 523 2.96 -6.75 -6.59
N ARG A 524 2.97 -6.77 -5.26
CA ARG A 524 2.66 -7.98 -4.46
C ARG A 524 1.24 -8.46 -4.73
N ASN A 525 0.25 -7.57 -4.68
CA ASN A 525 -1.16 -7.92 -4.91
C ASN A 525 -1.43 -8.28 -6.37
N ALA A 526 -0.78 -7.62 -7.33
CA ALA A 526 -0.87 -7.99 -8.75
C ALA A 526 -0.28 -9.39 -9.03
N CYS A 527 0.89 -9.69 -8.45
CA CYS A 527 1.48 -11.05 -8.50
C CYS A 527 0.56 -12.09 -7.85
N PHE A 528 -0.02 -11.78 -6.69
CA PHE A 528 -0.93 -12.70 -6.01
C PHE A 528 -2.19 -12.98 -6.83
N ALA A 529 -2.84 -11.96 -7.38
CA ALA A 529 -3.97 -12.13 -8.29
C ALA A 529 -3.62 -13.00 -9.50
N ILE A 530 -2.48 -12.75 -10.16
CA ILE A 530 -1.98 -13.60 -11.26
C ILE A 530 -1.78 -15.06 -10.81
N SER A 531 -1.24 -15.30 -9.61
CA SER A 531 -1.03 -16.65 -9.07
C SER A 531 -2.31 -17.43 -8.71
N VAL A 532 -3.44 -16.73 -8.56
CA VAL A 532 -4.78 -17.30 -8.40
C VAL A 532 -5.46 -17.49 -9.75
N LEU A 533 -5.45 -16.47 -10.61
CA LEU A 533 -6.16 -16.44 -11.88
C LEU A 533 -5.56 -17.39 -12.93
N CYS A 534 -4.23 -17.56 -12.94
CA CYS A 534 -3.55 -18.50 -13.84
C CYS A 534 -3.91 -19.98 -13.59
N VAL A 535 -4.71 -20.33 -12.57
CA VAL A 535 -5.28 -21.69 -12.44
C VAL A 535 -6.13 -22.05 -13.67
N GLU A 536 -6.76 -21.06 -14.33
CA GLU A 536 -7.41 -21.28 -15.63
C GLU A 536 -6.40 -21.08 -16.79
N GLN A 537 -6.17 -22.14 -17.57
CA GLN A 537 -5.22 -22.13 -18.69
C GLN A 537 -5.49 -21.01 -19.71
N ALA A 538 -6.76 -20.71 -20.00
CA ALA A 538 -7.11 -19.65 -20.95
C ALA A 538 -6.69 -18.25 -20.45
N ILE A 539 -6.82 -17.98 -19.16
CA ILE A 539 -6.38 -16.72 -18.54
C ILE A 539 -4.84 -16.68 -18.44
N ALA A 540 -4.20 -17.81 -18.13
CA ALA A 540 -2.73 -17.91 -18.17
C ALA A 540 -2.16 -17.58 -19.56
N ILE A 541 -2.78 -18.07 -20.64
CA ILE A 541 -2.41 -17.75 -22.03
C ILE A 541 -2.57 -16.25 -22.32
N GLU A 542 -3.62 -15.59 -21.81
CA GLU A 542 -3.82 -14.15 -22.02
C GLU A 542 -2.82 -13.30 -21.21
N ILE A 543 -2.54 -13.68 -19.96
CA ILE A 543 -1.51 -13.09 -19.11
C ILE A 543 -0.13 -13.21 -19.77
N LEU A 544 0.17 -14.36 -20.39
CA LEU A 544 1.38 -14.58 -21.20
C LEU A 544 1.43 -13.67 -22.43
N ARG A 545 0.33 -13.56 -23.19
CA ARG A 545 0.25 -12.68 -24.37
C ARG A 545 0.45 -11.19 -24.04
N ASN A 546 0.15 -10.77 -22.81
CA ASN A 546 0.44 -9.43 -22.29
C ASN A 546 1.90 -9.24 -21.79
N GLY A 547 2.77 -10.26 -21.92
CA GLY A 547 4.18 -10.20 -21.56
C GLY A 547 4.45 -10.27 -20.06
N ALA A 548 3.56 -10.88 -19.27
CA ALA A 548 3.71 -10.96 -17.82
C ALA A 548 4.92 -11.80 -17.38
N LEU A 549 5.28 -12.83 -18.15
CA LEU A 549 6.34 -13.77 -17.77
C LEU A 549 7.71 -13.12 -17.75
N GLU A 550 8.03 -12.30 -18.75
CA GLU A 550 9.23 -11.49 -18.81
C GLU A 550 9.31 -10.52 -17.61
N ILE A 551 8.23 -9.76 -17.32
CA ILE A 551 8.18 -8.84 -16.18
C ILE A 551 8.40 -9.58 -14.85
N VAL A 552 7.74 -10.71 -14.65
CA VAL A 552 7.85 -11.48 -13.40
C VAL A 552 9.22 -12.15 -13.28
N ARG A 553 9.88 -12.56 -14.38
CA ARG A 553 11.29 -12.98 -14.35
C ARG A 553 12.20 -11.84 -13.92
N ASP A 554 12.07 -10.66 -14.52
CA ASP A 554 12.88 -9.47 -14.17
C ASP A 554 12.69 -9.06 -12.69
N LEU A 555 11.45 -9.12 -12.18
CA LEU A 555 11.18 -8.88 -10.76
C LEU A 555 11.86 -9.90 -9.84
N ASN A 556 12.01 -11.15 -10.26
CA ASN A 556 12.67 -12.20 -9.49
C ASN A 556 14.21 -12.17 -9.57
N THR A 557 14.81 -11.46 -10.55
CA THR A 557 16.26 -11.20 -10.57
C THR A 557 16.65 -9.95 -9.78
N SER A 558 15.68 -9.08 -9.46
CA SER A 558 15.91 -7.81 -8.75
C SER A 558 16.02 -8.00 -7.23
N GLU A 559 17.19 -7.71 -6.66
CA GLU A 559 17.48 -7.77 -5.21
C GLU A 559 16.46 -7.02 -4.35
N SER A 560 15.90 -5.91 -4.83
CA SER A 560 14.98 -5.04 -4.10
C SER A 560 13.51 -5.23 -4.46
N ARG A 561 13.18 -5.94 -5.55
CA ARG A 561 11.77 -6.15 -5.99
C ARG A 561 11.29 -7.59 -5.88
N LYS A 562 12.19 -8.56 -5.70
CA LYS A 562 11.87 -9.97 -5.49
C LYS A 562 11.05 -10.19 -4.21
N SER A 563 10.07 -11.07 -4.26
CA SER A 563 9.30 -11.51 -3.09
C SER A 563 8.70 -12.91 -3.29
N LYS A 564 8.19 -13.53 -2.23
CA LYS A 564 7.44 -14.80 -2.32
C LYS A 564 6.28 -14.72 -3.32
N PHE A 565 5.66 -13.55 -3.48
CA PHE A 565 4.59 -13.32 -4.45
C PHE A 565 5.10 -13.34 -5.89
N THR A 566 6.27 -12.78 -6.18
CA THR A 566 6.86 -12.83 -7.53
C THR A 566 7.31 -14.25 -7.88
N GLU A 567 7.83 -15.01 -6.90
CA GLU A 567 8.18 -16.43 -7.07
C GLU A 567 6.93 -17.28 -7.36
N MET A 568 5.88 -17.12 -6.56
CA MET A 568 4.61 -17.85 -6.70
C MET A 568 3.86 -17.50 -8.00
N ALA A 569 3.90 -16.24 -8.44
CA ALA A 569 3.39 -15.83 -9.74
C ALA A 569 4.16 -16.48 -10.90
N LEU A 570 5.50 -16.47 -10.83
CA LEU A 570 6.36 -17.13 -11.84
C LEU A 570 6.04 -18.62 -11.93
N GLN A 571 5.99 -19.30 -10.78
CA GLN A 571 5.68 -20.73 -10.72
C GLN A 571 4.31 -21.03 -11.36
N ARG A 572 3.24 -20.31 -10.96
CA ARG A 572 1.90 -20.57 -11.53
C ARG A 572 1.83 -20.30 -13.03
N ILE A 573 2.44 -19.22 -13.53
CA ILE A 573 2.47 -18.92 -14.97
C ILE A 573 3.12 -20.08 -15.75
N LEU A 574 4.21 -20.65 -15.22
CA LEU A 574 4.90 -21.77 -15.85
C LEU A 574 4.11 -23.09 -15.73
N ASP A 575 3.60 -23.42 -14.54
CA ASP A 575 2.80 -24.64 -14.30
C ASP A 575 1.58 -24.71 -15.22
N SER A 576 0.94 -23.57 -15.52
CA SER A 576 -0.22 -23.48 -16.42
C SER A 576 0.14 -23.38 -17.92
N HIS A 577 1.43 -23.35 -18.27
CA HIS A 577 1.88 -23.29 -19.67
C HIS A 577 3.17 -24.09 -19.86
N LEU A 578 3.03 -25.43 -19.93
CA LEU A 578 4.16 -26.37 -19.91
C LEU A 578 5.20 -26.13 -21.02
N SER A 579 4.81 -25.64 -22.20
CA SER A 579 5.76 -25.24 -23.26
C SER A 579 6.73 -24.15 -22.78
N ALA A 580 6.25 -23.19 -21.98
CA ALA A 580 7.10 -22.17 -21.36
C ALA A 580 7.90 -22.74 -20.19
N LYS A 581 7.28 -23.56 -19.32
CA LYS A 581 7.99 -24.24 -18.21
C LYS A 581 9.19 -25.04 -18.71
N TYR A 582 9.01 -25.84 -19.75
CA TYR A 582 10.10 -26.62 -20.33
C TYR A 582 11.14 -25.73 -21.03
N SER A 583 10.72 -24.67 -21.73
CA SER A 583 11.63 -23.74 -22.39
C SER A 583 12.49 -22.90 -21.42
N TYR A 584 12.00 -22.63 -20.20
CA TYR A 584 12.73 -21.88 -19.17
C TYR A 584 13.47 -22.75 -18.14
N LEU A 585 12.82 -23.78 -17.58
CA LEU A 585 13.42 -24.62 -16.53
C LEU A 585 14.21 -25.81 -17.09
N GLY A 586 14.03 -26.15 -18.37
CA GLY A 586 14.60 -27.35 -18.97
C GLY A 586 14.01 -28.66 -18.45
N ARG A 587 12.99 -28.62 -17.56
CA ARG A 587 12.44 -29.82 -16.92
C ARG A 587 10.93 -29.71 -16.72
N LEU A 588 10.23 -30.82 -17.01
CA LEU A 588 8.86 -31.10 -16.61
C LEU A 588 8.88 -32.32 -15.68
N GLU A 589 8.18 -32.25 -14.55
CA GLU A 589 8.08 -33.37 -13.62
C GLU A 589 7.00 -34.37 -14.06
N SER A 590 6.93 -35.52 -13.39
CA SER A 590 5.99 -36.61 -13.72
C SER A 590 4.51 -36.25 -13.54
N ASN A 591 4.20 -35.18 -12.80
CA ASN A 591 2.85 -34.63 -12.66
C ASN A 591 2.52 -33.53 -13.69
N ASN A 592 3.45 -33.14 -14.56
CA ASN A 592 3.21 -32.18 -15.63
C ASN A 592 2.79 -32.93 -16.90
N ILE A 593 1.49 -33.15 -17.04
CA ILE A 593 0.88 -33.89 -18.15
C ILE A 593 0.74 -32.99 -19.38
N THR A 594 1.35 -33.38 -20.49
CA THR A 594 1.35 -32.62 -21.74
C THR A 594 0.07 -32.82 -22.56
N THR A 595 -0.47 -31.73 -23.08
CA THR A 595 -1.76 -31.67 -23.79
C THR A 595 -1.57 -31.17 -25.23
N ASP A 596 -2.66 -31.13 -26.03
CA ASP A 596 -2.60 -30.61 -27.40
C ASP A 596 -2.22 -29.14 -27.43
N GLY A 597 -1.27 -28.79 -28.30
CA GLY A 597 -0.62 -27.48 -28.33
C GLY A 597 0.61 -27.39 -27.41
N PHE A 598 1.11 -28.49 -26.84
CA PHE A 598 2.43 -28.53 -26.22
C PHE A 598 3.54 -28.48 -27.29
N TYR A 599 4.55 -27.63 -27.07
CA TYR A 599 5.70 -27.47 -27.97
C TYR A 599 7.00 -27.17 -27.23
N ASP A 600 8.13 -27.46 -27.89
CA ASP A 600 9.47 -27.16 -27.41
C ASP A 600 10.26 -26.31 -28.41
N MET A 601 10.31 -25.01 -28.16
CA MET A 601 11.16 -24.05 -28.90
C MET A 601 12.65 -24.12 -28.51
N GLY A 602 13.01 -24.93 -27.52
CA GLY A 602 14.36 -25.00 -26.94
C GLY A 602 14.54 -24.05 -25.74
N PRO A 603 15.78 -23.94 -25.21
CA PRO A 603 16.07 -23.09 -24.06
C PRO A 603 16.00 -21.60 -24.40
N VAL A 604 15.17 -20.84 -23.68
CA VAL A 604 15.15 -19.36 -23.79
C VAL A 604 16.38 -18.81 -23.08
N ARG A 605 17.23 -18.09 -23.82
CA ARG A 605 18.44 -17.44 -23.31
C ARG A 605 18.10 -16.18 -22.50
N ASP A 606 19.06 -15.68 -21.71
CA ASP A 606 18.90 -14.42 -21.00
C ASP A 606 18.62 -13.25 -21.95
N GLY A 607 17.64 -12.41 -21.59
CA GLY A 607 17.09 -11.37 -22.47
C GLY A 607 16.19 -11.87 -23.61
N GLY A 608 16.01 -13.18 -23.78
CA GLY A 608 15.07 -13.76 -24.75
C GLY A 608 13.61 -13.70 -24.28
N LYS A 609 12.71 -13.38 -25.21
CA LYS A 609 11.25 -13.48 -25.05
C LYS A 609 10.79 -14.92 -25.28
N PHE A 610 9.75 -15.37 -24.58
CA PHE A 610 9.01 -16.56 -24.98
C PHE A 610 8.10 -16.24 -26.18
N LEU A 611 8.08 -17.12 -27.20
CA LEU A 611 7.33 -16.93 -28.44
C LEU A 611 6.17 -17.93 -28.51
N THR A 612 5.00 -17.46 -28.95
CA THR A 612 3.84 -18.35 -29.13
C THR A 612 3.99 -19.23 -30.38
N ILE A 613 3.21 -20.32 -30.49
CA ILE A 613 3.29 -21.22 -31.64
C ILE A 613 2.94 -20.50 -32.96
N GLU A 614 2.08 -19.48 -32.91
CA GLU A 614 1.70 -18.63 -34.05
C GLU A 614 2.81 -17.63 -34.42
N GLU A 615 3.53 -17.05 -33.44
CA GLU A 615 4.73 -16.22 -33.70
C GLU A 615 5.85 -17.08 -34.33
N LEU A 616 6.06 -18.28 -33.79
CA LEU A 616 7.09 -19.22 -34.22
C LEU A 616 6.82 -19.82 -35.61
N ALA A 617 5.56 -20.09 -35.95
CA ALA A 617 5.16 -20.57 -37.27
C ALA A 617 5.21 -19.46 -38.35
N ALA A 618 5.29 -18.19 -37.94
CA ALA A 618 5.46 -17.04 -38.83
C ALA A 618 6.92 -16.64 -39.07
N GLU A 619 7.90 -17.28 -38.41
CA GLU A 619 9.33 -17.13 -38.77
C GLU A 619 9.60 -17.76 -40.15
N GLU A 620 10.39 -17.09 -40.98
CA GLU A 620 10.94 -17.67 -42.23
C GLU A 620 11.73 -18.95 -41.93
N VAL A 621 11.62 -19.95 -42.81
CA VAL A 621 12.32 -21.24 -42.67
C VAL A 621 13.83 -21.01 -42.63
N ASN A 622 14.47 -21.46 -41.55
CA ASN A 622 15.86 -21.12 -41.23
C ASN A 622 16.64 -22.33 -40.70
N ASP A 623 17.96 -22.20 -40.50
CA ASP A 623 18.82 -23.29 -40.03
C ASP A 623 18.80 -23.51 -38.49
N ARG A 624 17.89 -22.84 -37.76
CA ARG A 624 17.77 -23.06 -36.30
C ARG A 624 17.12 -24.41 -36.01
N ARG A 625 17.35 -24.91 -34.78
CA ARG A 625 16.71 -26.11 -34.23
C ARG A 625 15.19 -26.13 -34.55
N PRO A 626 14.63 -27.24 -35.06
CA PRO A 626 13.20 -27.35 -35.30
C PRO A 626 12.40 -27.27 -34.00
N ILE A 627 11.18 -26.76 -34.12
CA ILE A 627 10.26 -26.56 -32.99
C ILE A 627 9.32 -27.76 -32.98
N LEU A 628 9.46 -28.61 -31.96
CA LEU A 628 8.66 -29.84 -31.84
C LEU A 628 7.27 -29.47 -31.32
N LEU A 629 6.21 -29.97 -31.96
CA LEU A 629 4.80 -29.71 -31.60
C LEU A 629 4.02 -31.03 -31.45
N VAL A 630 3.13 -31.09 -30.47
CA VAL A 630 2.07 -32.12 -30.39
C VAL A 630 0.71 -31.46 -30.57
N TYR A 631 -0.06 -31.93 -31.56
CA TYR A 631 -1.42 -31.45 -31.80
C TYR A 631 -2.29 -32.52 -32.47
N ALA A 632 -2.85 -33.41 -31.67
CA ALA A 632 -3.79 -34.46 -32.05
C ALA A 632 -5.11 -34.32 -31.25
N PRO A 633 -5.90 -33.26 -31.49
CA PRO A 633 -7.17 -33.06 -30.80
C PRO A 633 -8.20 -34.15 -31.15
N GLU A 634 -8.72 -34.81 -30.12
CA GLU A 634 -9.66 -35.92 -30.25
C GLU A 634 -11.03 -35.51 -30.81
N LYS A 635 -11.63 -36.40 -31.61
CA LYS A 635 -13.00 -36.20 -32.15
C LYS A 635 -14.04 -36.77 -31.18
N ASN A 636 -14.60 -35.89 -30.35
CA ASN A 636 -15.67 -36.14 -29.37
C ASN A 636 -15.27 -37.07 -28.21
N ILE A 637 -14.89 -36.47 -27.07
CA ILE A 637 -14.80 -37.18 -25.79
C ILE A 637 -16.16 -37.09 -25.08
N THR A 638 -16.91 -38.19 -25.05
CA THR A 638 -17.84 -38.44 -23.93
C THR A 638 -16.98 -38.64 -22.69
N GLN A 639 -17.20 -37.83 -21.64
CA GLN A 639 -16.35 -37.81 -20.44
C GLN A 639 -16.04 -39.22 -19.94
N TRP A 640 -14.75 -39.59 -19.93
CA TRP A 640 -14.27 -40.63 -19.03
C TRP A 640 -14.34 -40.04 -17.62
N THR A 641 -15.48 -40.25 -16.96
CA THR A 641 -15.64 -39.93 -15.55
C THR A 641 -14.71 -40.83 -14.75
N THR A 642 -13.54 -40.30 -14.38
CA THR A 642 -12.85 -40.72 -13.16
C THR A 642 -13.90 -40.78 -12.07
N THR A 643 -14.04 -41.93 -11.40
CA THR A 643 -14.95 -42.08 -10.26
C THR A 643 -14.39 -41.26 -9.10
N GLY A 644 -14.75 -39.98 -9.08
CA GLY A 644 -14.18 -38.96 -8.21
C GLY A 644 -14.46 -39.22 -6.74
N GLY A 645 -13.52 -39.87 -6.06
CA GLY A 645 -13.29 -39.62 -4.65
C GLY A 645 -12.79 -38.18 -4.51
N SER A 646 -13.60 -37.30 -3.93
CA SER A 646 -13.28 -35.89 -3.75
C SER A 646 -12.10 -35.71 -2.79
N TYR A 647 -10.92 -35.41 -3.36
CA TYR A 647 -9.68 -35.16 -2.62
C TYR A 647 -9.04 -33.80 -2.98
N GLU A 648 -9.85 -32.81 -3.37
CA GLU A 648 -9.40 -31.44 -3.63
C GLU A 648 -9.52 -30.48 -2.41
N ASP A 649 -10.28 -30.87 -1.36
CA ASP A 649 -10.58 -29.96 -0.24
C ASP A 649 -9.43 -29.76 0.78
N ASP A 650 -8.50 -30.72 0.93
CA ASP A 650 -7.57 -30.78 2.08
C ASP A 650 -6.14 -30.26 1.85
N ILE A 651 -5.85 -29.63 0.70
CA ILE A 651 -4.55 -28.95 0.43
C ILE A 651 -4.71 -27.41 0.46
N SER A 652 -5.94 -26.91 0.63
CA SER A 652 -6.27 -25.48 0.64
C SER A 652 -6.11 -24.80 2.01
N ARG A 653 -5.81 -25.54 3.09
CA ARG A 653 -5.78 -25.03 4.48
C ARG A 653 -4.37 -24.84 5.03
N VAL A 654 -3.70 -23.78 4.57
CA VAL A 654 -2.62 -23.15 5.33
C VAL A 654 -3.18 -21.92 6.06
N PRO A 655 -3.48 -22.00 7.38
CA PRO A 655 -3.95 -20.85 8.14
C PRO A 655 -2.77 -19.90 8.42
N PHE A 656 -2.55 -18.93 7.53
CA PHE A 656 -1.60 -17.85 7.80
C PHE A 656 -2.21 -16.84 8.77
N SER A 657 -1.66 -16.79 9.97
CA SER A 657 -1.93 -15.76 10.98
C SER A 657 -1.51 -14.38 10.48
N SER A 658 -2.40 -13.40 10.62
CA SER A 658 -2.14 -12.01 10.26
C SER A 658 -1.34 -11.28 11.36
N ASP A 659 -0.04 -11.58 11.44
CA ASP A 659 0.90 -11.00 12.41
C ASP A 659 2.17 -10.44 11.73
N ASP A 660 2.03 -9.36 10.97
CA ASP A 660 3.14 -8.43 10.68
C ASP A 660 3.10 -7.31 11.74
N ASN A 661 3.70 -7.57 12.91
CA ASN A 661 3.83 -6.59 14.00
C ASN A 661 5.29 -6.39 14.40
N LEU A 662 5.87 -5.26 13.97
CA LEU A 662 7.21 -4.84 14.37
C LEU A 662 7.20 -4.43 15.86
N SER A 663 7.88 -5.19 16.72
CA SER A 663 8.20 -4.71 18.08
C SER A 663 9.50 -5.31 18.61
N THR A 664 10.32 -4.46 19.24
CA THR A 664 11.65 -4.79 19.76
C THR A 664 11.61 -5.27 21.20
N SER A 665 12.24 -6.40 21.53
CA SER A 665 12.64 -6.70 22.92
C SER A 665 13.81 -7.70 23.00
N ALA A 666 14.45 -7.74 24.17
CA ALA A 666 15.77 -8.34 24.42
C ALA A 666 15.84 -9.88 24.31
N MET A 667 17.02 -10.38 23.93
CA MET A 667 17.39 -11.79 24.12
C MET A 667 17.89 -12.04 25.56
N PRO A 668 17.42 -13.10 26.26
CA PRO A 668 18.00 -13.52 27.53
C PRO A 668 19.25 -14.40 27.33
N VAL A 669 20.31 -14.13 28.11
CA VAL A 669 21.59 -14.87 28.01
C VAL A 669 21.59 -16.12 28.91
N LYS A 670 21.78 -17.29 28.28
CA LYS A 670 22.46 -18.48 28.83
C LYS A 670 23.16 -19.20 27.66
N GLY A 671 24.35 -19.77 27.80
CA GLY A 671 25.22 -19.85 28.97
C GLY A 671 26.01 -21.17 29.01
N SER A 672 27.15 -21.23 28.31
CA SER A 672 28.09 -22.34 28.39
C SER A 672 29.52 -21.83 28.19
N GLU A 673 30.44 -22.27 29.04
CA GLU A 673 31.82 -21.79 29.10
C GLU A 673 32.79 -22.77 28.43
N SER A 674 33.85 -22.29 27.77
CA SER A 674 35.13 -23.02 27.61
C SER A 674 36.31 -22.09 27.31
N LYS A 675 36.93 -21.55 28.37
CA LYS A 675 38.38 -21.31 28.53
C LYS A 675 39.21 -20.74 27.36
N GLU A 676 39.49 -19.44 27.50
CA GLU A 676 40.84 -18.84 27.52
C GLU A 676 41.92 -19.31 26.50
N LYS A 677 42.48 -18.32 25.79
CA LYS A 677 43.91 -18.01 25.94
C LYS A 677 44.20 -16.52 25.70
N ILE A 678 45.26 -16.03 26.34
CA ILE A 678 45.57 -14.59 26.52
C ILE A 678 46.57 -14.12 25.44
N GLY A 679 46.39 -12.89 24.93
CA GLY A 679 47.34 -12.26 24.00
C GLY A 679 46.95 -10.83 23.59
N THR A 680 47.51 -9.83 24.27
CA THR A 680 47.38 -8.38 24.00
C THR A 680 48.79 -7.77 23.81
N PRO A 681 48.95 -6.45 23.52
CA PRO A 681 48.30 -5.63 22.49
C PRO A 681 49.30 -4.73 21.71
N THR A 682 48.91 -4.18 20.54
CA THR A 682 49.49 -2.95 19.92
C THR A 682 48.64 -2.58 18.68
N THR A 683 48.31 -1.36 18.24
CA THR A 683 48.29 0.03 18.74
C THR A 683 47.80 0.91 17.56
N THR A 684 46.98 1.94 17.85
CA THR A 684 46.94 3.26 17.17
C THR A 684 46.52 3.46 15.69
N ARG A 685 45.38 4.18 15.55
CA ARG A 685 45.21 5.54 14.96
C ARG A 685 44.74 5.76 13.50
N THR A 686 43.69 6.60 13.45
CA THR A 686 43.41 7.71 12.51
C THR A 686 43.04 7.44 11.04
N ALA A 687 41.72 7.33 10.83
CA ALA A 687 40.91 8.07 9.85
C ALA A 687 41.58 9.08 8.89
N LYS A 688 41.12 9.07 7.63
CA LYS A 688 40.78 10.30 6.85
C LYS A 688 39.97 9.99 5.58
N THR A 689 38.93 10.79 5.34
CA THR A 689 38.39 11.14 4.00
C THR A 689 39.25 12.32 3.44
N PRO A 690 39.04 12.92 2.23
CA PRO A 690 37.86 12.86 1.35
C PRO A 690 38.10 13.03 -0.19
N LYS A 691 37.00 13.34 -0.89
CA LYS A 691 36.86 14.18 -2.12
C LYS A 691 37.07 13.55 -3.51
N ALA A 692 36.25 14.06 -4.42
CA ALA A 692 36.25 13.81 -5.86
C ALA A 692 36.93 14.95 -6.63
N SER A 693 37.18 14.73 -7.93
CA SER A 693 37.34 15.81 -8.92
C SER A 693 36.92 15.33 -10.30
N SER A 694 36.48 16.27 -11.15
CA SER A 694 36.04 16.03 -12.53
C SER A 694 37.12 16.43 -13.55
N LYS A 695 37.03 15.89 -14.78
CA LYS A 695 37.49 16.58 -16.00
C LYS A 695 36.91 15.98 -17.28
N GLU A 696 37.15 16.68 -18.38
CA GLU A 696 36.37 16.68 -19.63
C GLU A 696 37.32 16.64 -20.86
N ARG A 697 36.78 16.29 -22.03
CA ARG A 697 37.24 16.56 -23.43
C ARG A 697 37.96 15.48 -24.24
N ASP A 698 37.68 15.57 -25.54
CA ASP A 698 38.04 14.73 -26.67
C ASP A 698 39.53 14.75 -27.08
N GLY A 699 39.92 13.74 -27.90
CA GLY A 699 41.18 13.74 -28.64
C GLY A 699 41.25 12.67 -29.74
N LYS A 700 40.78 12.96 -30.96
CA LYS A 700 40.93 12.07 -32.13
C LYS A 700 42.39 12.02 -32.62
N THR A 701 42.95 10.83 -32.80
CA THR A 701 44.16 10.60 -33.62
C THR A 701 43.96 9.42 -34.59
N ARG A 702 44.78 9.30 -35.64
CA ARG A 702 44.40 8.67 -36.92
C ARG A 702 45.45 7.65 -37.43
N THR A 703 44.97 6.50 -37.92
CA THR A 703 45.53 5.67 -39.04
C THR A 703 46.99 5.18 -39.03
N LYS A 704 47.16 3.86 -39.19
CA LYS A 704 47.67 3.14 -40.40
C LYS A 704 47.01 1.73 -40.40
N LYS A 705 46.52 1.15 -41.52
CA LYS A 705 47.15 0.66 -42.77
C LYS A 705 48.06 -0.56 -42.52
N ASP A 706 48.04 -1.63 -43.34
CA ASP A 706 47.40 -1.90 -44.65
C ASP A 706 46.49 -3.18 -44.58
N LYS A 707 45.56 -3.56 -45.48
CA LYS A 707 45.46 -3.57 -46.97
C LYS A 707 46.43 -4.57 -47.65
N THR A 708 46.20 -5.21 -48.81
CA THR A 708 45.04 -5.51 -49.73
C THR A 708 45.49 -6.68 -50.65
N ASN A 709 44.71 -7.37 -51.51
CA ASN A 709 43.30 -7.28 -51.96
C ASN A 709 42.75 -8.75 -52.08
N GLU A 710 41.88 -9.27 -52.96
CA GLU A 710 41.00 -8.88 -54.10
C GLU A 710 39.84 -9.92 -54.09
N LYS A 711 38.54 -9.70 -54.41
CA LYS A 711 37.80 -9.06 -55.52
C LYS A 711 37.76 -9.85 -56.85
N ARG A 712 36.55 -10.15 -57.33
CA ARG A 712 36.14 -10.11 -58.75
C ARG A 712 34.64 -9.86 -58.83
N ASP A 713 34.24 -9.00 -59.78
CA ASP A 713 32.86 -8.60 -60.06
C ASP A 713 32.38 -9.27 -61.36
N LEU A 714 31.06 -9.26 -61.62
CA LEU A 714 30.45 -9.09 -62.95
C LEU A 714 28.93 -8.86 -62.84
N SER A 715 28.30 -8.38 -63.92
CA SER A 715 27.06 -7.57 -63.84
C SER A 715 26.18 -7.60 -65.10
N GLU A 716 24.89 -7.25 -64.91
CA GLU A 716 23.89 -6.86 -65.93
C GLU A 716 23.43 -7.91 -66.98
N ASP A 717 22.11 -8.06 -67.19
CA ASP A 717 21.43 -7.28 -68.26
C ASP A 717 19.88 -7.20 -68.08
N LYS A 718 19.22 -6.51 -69.02
CA LYS A 718 17.84 -5.98 -69.04
C LYS A 718 16.84 -7.04 -69.62
N LYS A 719 15.52 -6.85 -69.82
CA LYS A 719 14.68 -5.64 -70.06
C LYS A 719 13.15 -5.93 -69.98
N HIS A 720 12.36 -4.85 -69.88
CA HIS A 720 10.89 -4.67 -69.95
C HIS A 720 9.92 -5.81 -70.37
N SER A 721 8.74 -5.82 -69.71
CA SER A 721 7.45 -5.47 -70.37
C SER A 721 6.38 -5.01 -69.36
N GLU A 722 5.80 -3.83 -69.52
CA GLU A 722 4.60 -3.37 -68.80
C GLU A 722 3.34 -3.68 -69.63
N LYS A 723 2.18 -3.95 -68.99
CA LYS A 723 0.99 -3.06 -69.16
C LYS A 723 -0.27 -3.41 -68.36
N ASP A 724 -0.98 -2.30 -68.06
CA ASP A 724 -2.42 -2.10 -67.92
C ASP A 724 -3.18 -2.69 -66.70
N VAL A 725 -4.31 -2.06 -66.40
CA VAL A 725 -4.93 -1.95 -65.07
C VAL A 725 -6.40 -2.35 -65.09
N SER A 726 -6.81 -3.18 -64.14
CA SER A 726 -8.17 -3.18 -63.58
C SER A 726 -8.11 -3.70 -62.14
N GLY A 727 -8.71 -2.98 -61.20
CA GLY A 727 -8.55 -3.26 -59.76
C GLY A 727 -9.84 -3.64 -59.06
N THR A 728 -9.68 -4.39 -57.97
CA THR A 728 -10.66 -4.50 -56.87
C THR A 728 -9.90 -4.41 -55.55
N ASN A 729 -10.31 -3.49 -54.68
CA ASN A 729 -9.78 -3.44 -53.32
C ASN A 729 -10.38 -4.59 -52.51
N ASN A 730 -9.57 -5.59 -52.19
CA ASN A 730 -9.81 -6.45 -51.03
C ASN A 730 -8.73 -6.17 -49.99
N SER A 731 -9.15 -5.82 -48.78
CA SER A 731 -8.26 -5.69 -47.62
C SER A 731 -8.00 -7.09 -47.07
N ASP A 732 -6.94 -7.75 -47.53
CA ASP A 732 -6.57 -9.08 -47.05
C ASP A 732 -6.25 -9.03 -45.55
N SER A 733 -7.19 -9.55 -44.76
CA SER A 733 -6.96 -9.87 -43.36
C SER A 733 -5.91 -10.98 -43.29
N LYS A 734 -4.83 -10.76 -42.53
CA LYS A 734 -3.80 -11.78 -42.32
C LYS A 734 -4.44 -13.06 -41.78
N SER A 735 -4.52 -14.09 -42.62
CA SER A 735 -5.07 -15.39 -42.24
C SER A 735 -4.21 -15.99 -41.13
N GLY A 736 -4.79 -16.18 -39.94
CA GLY A 736 -4.08 -16.76 -38.81
C GLY A 736 -3.56 -18.17 -39.13
N TYR A 737 -2.35 -18.47 -38.63
CA TYR A 737 -1.76 -19.80 -38.76
C TYR A 737 -2.69 -20.87 -38.18
N LYS A 738 -3.06 -21.85 -39.00
CA LYS A 738 -4.03 -22.88 -38.64
C LYS A 738 -3.30 -24.19 -38.33
N LEU A 739 -3.26 -24.54 -37.04
CA LEU A 739 -2.70 -25.81 -36.55
C LEU A 739 -3.35 -27.00 -37.29
N THR A 740 -2.51 -27.85 -37.88
CA THR A 740 -2.91 -29.08 -38.57
C THR A 740 -2.77 -30.27 -37.64
N THR A 741 -3.79 -31.14 -37.61
CA THR A 741 -3.79 -32.36 -36.79
C THR A 741 -2.66 -33.30 -37.17
N ASP A 742 -1.85 -33.71 -36.20
CA ASP A 742 -0.79 -34.71 -36.35
C ASP A 742 -1.39 -36.12 -36.43
N GLN A 743 -1.68 -36.54 -37.66
CA GLN A 743 -2.27 -37.86 -37.96
C GLN A 743 -1.31 -39.01 -37.62
N ASP A 744 0.00 -38.81 -37.79
CA ASP A 744 1.01 -39.82 -37.44
C ASP A 744 1.02 -40.06 -35.92
N PHE A 745 0.98 -38.99 -35.10
CA PHE A 745 0.93 -39.12 -33.65
C PHE A 745 -0.36 -39.80 -33.15
N GLN A 746 -1.52 -39.54 -33.77
CA GLN A 746 -2.74 -40.29 -33.46
C GLN A 746 -2.59 -41.79 -33.79
N MET A 747 -2.06 -42.12 -34.98
CA MET A 747 -1.79 -43.51 -35.34
C MET A 747 -0.81 -44.19 -34.36
N TYR A 748 0.16 -43.44 -33.83
CA TYR A 748 1.08 -43.96 -32.82
C TYR A 748 0.38 -44.28 -31.49
N LEU A 749 -0.59 -43.46 -31.05
CA LEU A 749 -1.42 -43.76 -29.88
C LEU A 749 -2.28 -45.01 -30.10
N ASP A 750 -3.00 -45.07 -31.23
CA ASP A 750 -3.89 -46.18 -31.59
C ASP A 750 -3.13 -47.53 -31.65
N GLU A 751 -1.86 -47.50 -32.11
CA GLU A 751 -0.99 -48.67 -32.24
C GLU A 751 -0.38 -49.14 -30.90
N ILE A 752 0.02 -48.22 -30.02
CA ILE A 752 0.72 -48.56 -28.76
C ILE A 752 -0.22 -48.85 -27.60
N GLN A 753 -1.38 -48.18 -27.52
CA GLN A 753 -2.34 -48.30 -26.41
C GLN A 753 -2.69 -49.77 -26.07
N PRO A 754 -3.12 -50.65 -27.00
CA PRO A 754 -3.48 -52.03 -26.67
C PRO A 754 -2.32 -52.87 -26.13
N GLN A 755 -1.06 -52.48 -26.39
CA GLN A 755 0.15 -53.16 -25.92
C GLN A 755 0.53 -52.78 -24.48
N VAL A 756 -0.03 -51.68 -23.96
CA VAL A 756 0.38 -51.04 -22.70
C VAL A 756 -0.68 -51.22 -21.61
N THR A 757 -1.98 -51.16 -21.92
CA THR A 757 -3.09 -51.12 -20.94
C THR A 757 -3.21 -52.35 -20.00
N LYS A 758 -2.43 -53.41 -20.18
CA LYS A 758 -2.57 -54.69 -19.44
C LYS A 758 -1.28 -55.30 -18.90
N VAL A 759 -0.14 -54.59 -18.94
CA VAL A 759 1.17 -55.08 -18.46
C VAL A 759 1.68 -54.26 -17.26
N PRO A 760 2.60 -54.78 -16.41
CA PRO A 760 3.16 -54.05 -15.28
C PRO A 760 3.90 -52.76 -15.71
N LEU A 761 3.95 -51.74 -14.86
CA LEU A 761 4.50 -50.42 -15.19
C LEU A 761 5.93 -50.46 -15.79
N SER A 762 6.81 -51.34 -15.29
CA SER A 762 8.15 -51.54 -15.86
C SER A 762 8.13 -52.06 -17.29
N GLU A 763 7.18 -52.94 -17.62
CA GLU A 763 6.97 -53.48 -18.97
C GLU A 763 6.27 -52.45 -19.87
N GLN A 764 5.33 -51.66 -19.36
CA GLN A 764 4.73 -50.52 -20.06
C GLN A 764 5.81 -49.54 -20.55
N ILE A 765 6.69 -49.13 -19.64
CA ILE A 765 7.82 -48.24 -19.91
C ILE A 765 8.76 -48.88 -20.94
N SER A 766 9.11 -50.16 -20.76
CA SER A 766 10.01 -50.89 -21.69
C SER A 766 9.43 -51.02 -23.10
N THR A 767 8.12 -51.24 -23.22
CA THR A 767 7.43 -51.41 -24.50
C THR A 767 7.23 -50.07 -25.20
N LEU A 768 6.85 -49.00 -24.47
CA LEU A 768 6.81 -47.65 -25.03
C LEU A 768 8.20 -47.17 -25.48
N ALA A 769 9.25 -47.50 -24.73
CA ALA A 769 10.63 -47.12 -25.07
C ALA A 769 11.13 -47.79 -26.36
N ARG A 770 10.87 -49.10 -26.53
CA ARG A 770 11.14 -49.83 -27.79
C ARG A 770 10.37 -49.22 -28.96
N PHE A 771 9.07 -49.01 -28.80
CA PHE A 771 8.21 -48.40 -29.81
C PHE A 771 8.71 -47.00 -30.25
N VAL A 772 9.04 -46.11 -29.31
CA VAL A 772 9.58 -44.77 -29.60
C VAL A 772 10.91 -44.84 -30.36
N SER A 773 11.79 -45.78 -30.01
CA SER A 773 13.03 -46.02 -30.73
C SER A 773 12.77 -46.47 -32.18
N GLU A 774 11.88 -47.46 -32.37
CA GLU A 774 11.51 -48.00 -33.68
C GLU A 774 10.93 -46.92 -34.61
N LYS A 775 9.96 -46.11 -34.14
CA LYS A 775 9.37 -45.03 -34.95
C LYS A 775 10.36 -43.91 -35.30
N MET A 776 11.42 -43.72 -34.49
CA MET A 776 12.48 -42.73 -34.70
C MET A 776 13.79 -43.29 -35.26
N GLY A 777 13.74 -44.48 -35.88
CA GLY A 777 14.82 -45.01 -36.71
C GLY A 777 15.70 -46.10 -36.06
N GLY A 778 15.20 -46.77 -35.02
CA GLY A 778 15.84 -47.95 -34.42
C GLY A 778 16.94 -47.65 -33.40
N THR A 779 17.67 -48.68 -32.98
CA THR A 779 18.85 -48.55 -32.10
C THR A 779 19.99 -47.80 -32.79
N ILE A 780 20.75 -47.03 -32.01
CA ILE A 780 21.93 -46.28 -32.48
C ILE A 780 23.07 -46.56 -31.50
N SER A 781 24.25 -46.93 -32.01
CA SER A 781 25.44 -47.11 -31.14
C SER A 781 25.92 -45.75 -30.60
N PRO A 782 26.67 -45.71 -29.49
CA PRO A 782 27.21 -44.46 -28.94
C PRO A 782 28.07 -43.67 -29.95
N ASP A 783 28.75 -44.38 -30.85
CA ASP A 783 29.65 -43.79 -31.86
C ASP A 783 28.88 -43.28 -33.10
N ASP A 784 27.78 -43.93 -33.47
CA ASP A 784 26.97 -43.59 -34.66
C ASP A 784 26.05 -42.36 -34.48
N VAL A 785 25.90 -41.84 -33.25
CA VAL A 785 24.99 -40.71 -32.97
C VAL A 785 25.32 -39.47 -33.82
N ALA A 786 26.60 -39.25 -34.12
CA ALA A 786 27.06 -38.14 -34.95
C ALA A 786 26.83 -38.36 -36.46
N THR A 787 26.78 -39.60 -36.94
CA THR A 787 26.67 -39.96 -38.36
C THR A 787 25.23 -40.30 -38.78
N PHE A 788 24.32 -40.53 -37.83
CA PHE A 788 22.92 -40.93 -38.04
C PHE A 788 22.09 -39.99 -38.96
N GLY A 789 22.52 -38.73 -39.11
CA GLY A 789 22.00 -37.79 -40.12
C GLY A 789 20.64 -37.17 -39.81
N TYR A 790 20.25 -37.10 -38.52
CA TYR A 790 18.94 -36.58 -38.11
C TYR A 790 18.70 -35.12 -38.55
N GLU A 791 19.73 -34.27 -38.54
CA GLU A 791 19.63 -32.84 -38.90
C GLU A 791 19.20 -32.62 -40.35
N VAL A 792 19.69 -33.45 -41.28
CA VAL A 792 19.31 -33.40 -42.70
C VAL A 792 17.83 -33.76 -42.86
N ALA A 793 17.35 -34.80 -42.15
CA ALA A 793 15.95 -35.19 -42.17
C ALA A 793 15.03 -34.11 -41.55
N MET A 794 15.49 -33.42 -40.49
CA MET A 794 14.77 -32.28 -39.93
C MET A 794 14.65 -31.13 -40.93
N ASN A 795 15.76 -30.71 -41.56
CA ASN A 795 15.74 -29.57 -42.48
C ASN A 795 14.95 -29.89 -43.77
N GLN A 796 14.91 -31.15 -44.20
CA GLN A 796 14.00 -31.62 -45.24
C GLN A 796 12.53 -31.45 -44.82
N LEU A 797 12.15 -31.87 -43.60
CA LEU A 797 10.80 -31.66 -43.06
C LEU A 797 10.42 -30.18 -42.92
N LYS A 798 11.34 -29.31 -42.46
CA LYS A 798 11.11 -27.84 -42.40
C LYS A 798 10.82 -27.25 -43.79
N THR A 799 11.51 -27.78 -44.80
CA THR A 799 11.33 -27.37 -46.21
C THR A 799 10.01 -27.89 -46.79
N GLU A 800 9.64 -29.15 -46.52
CA GLU A 800 8.39 -29.77 -46.96
C GLU A 800 7.15 -29.10 -46.33
N LEU A 801 7.22 -28.78 -45.04
CA LEU A 801 6.13 -28.15 -44.28
C LEU A 801 6.08 -26.62 -44.44
N HIS A 802 7.06 -26.03 -45.13
CA HIS A 802 7.28 -24.58 -45.23
C HIS A 802 7.22 -23.85 -43.87
N SER A 803 7.73 -24.50 -42.80
CA SER A 803 7.61 -24.00 -41.42
C SER A 803 8.79 -24.43 -40.55
N ASN A 804 9.09 -23.63 -39.52
CA ASN A 804 10.03 -24.02 -38.47
C ASN A 804 9.42 -25.00 -37.44
N VAL A 805 8.09 -25.15 -37.45
CA VAL A 805 7.32 -26.03 -36.57
C VAL A 805 7.11 -27.39 -37.23
N ILE A 806 7.52 -28.47 -36.53
CA ILE A 806 7.38 -29.85 -37.00
C ILE A 806 6.48 -30.64 -36.02
N PRO A 807 5.35 -31.22 -36.49
CA PRO A 807 4.57 -32.16 -35.70
C PRO A 807 5.40 -33.40 -35.33
N ILE A 808 5.40 -33.81 -34.06
CA ILE A 808 6.29 -34.87 -33.55
C ILE A 808 6.10 -36.20 -34.28
N GLY A 809 4.87 -36.53 -34.71
CA GLY A 809 4.56 -37.75 -35.44
C GLY A 809 5.29 -37.83 -36.77
N ARG A 810 5.52 -36.70 -37.45
CA ARG A 810 6.22 -36.63 -38.76
C ARG A 810 7.70 -37.02 -38.68
N ILE A 811 8.30 -37.10 -37.49
CA ILE A 811 9.73 -37.36 -37.31
C ILE A 811 10.02 -38.87 -37.35
N ARG A 812 10.66 -39.33 -38.44
CA ARG A 812 11.11 -40.73 -38.64
C ARG A 812 12.57 -41.01 -38.27
N LYS A 813 13.35 -39.96 -38.00
CA LYS A 813 14.74 -40.04 -37.50
C LYS A 813 14.93 -39.03 -36.37
N GLY A 814 15.16 -39.51 -35.16
CA GLY A 814 15.38 -38.67 -33.99
C GLY A 814 16.47 -39.23 -33.08
N ILE A 815 17.16 -38.34 -32.37
CA ILE A 815 18.09 -38.69 -31.29
C ILE A 815 17.43 -38.43 -29.93
N HIS A 816 18.21 -38.50 -28.84
CA HIS A 816 17.80 -38.21 -27.46
C HIS A 816 16.66 -37.18 -27.31
N ALA A 817 16.83 -35.95 -27.82
CA ALA A 817 15.83 -34.87 -27.69
C ALA A 817 14.44 -35.22 -28.27
N GLN A 818 14.38 -35.69 -29.51
CA GLN A 818 13.10 -36.00 -30.16
C GLN A 818 12.46 -37.25 -29.56
N ARG A 819 13.27 -38.26 -29.24
CA ARG A 819 12.78 -39.50 -28.62
C ARG A 819 12.21 -39.26 -27.23
N ALA A 820 12.89 -38.48 -26.38
CA ALA A 820 12.38 -38.17 -25.04
C ALA A 820 11.11 -37.32 -25.07
N PHE A 821 10.99 -36.41 -26.04
CA PHE A 821 9.78 -35.60 -26.26
C PHE A 821 8.59 -36.46 -26.74
N LEU A 822 8.81 -37.38 -27.69
CA LEU A 822 7.77 -38.33 -28.12
C LEU A 822 7.39 -39.30 -26.97
N PHE A 823 8.38 -39.83 -26.24
CA PHE A 823 8.13 -40.70 -25.10
C PHE A 823 7.27 -40.00 -24.04
N LYS A 824 7.62 -38.77 -23.63
CA LYS A 824 6.82 -37.99 -22.67
C LYS A 824 5.38 -37.81 -23.14
N THR A 825 5.21 -37.40 -24.39
CA THR A 825 3.90 -37.00 -24.92
C THR A 825 2.99 -38.18 -25.22
N LEU A 826 3.53 -39.35 -25.57
CA LEU A 826 2.79 -40.62 -25.59
C LEU A 826 2.50 -41.12 -24.16
N ALA A 827 3.50 -41.11 -23.26
CA ALA A 827 3.37 -41.56 -21.87
C ALA A 827 2.26 -40.81 -21.13
N ASP A 828 2.18 -39.50 -21.30
CA ASP A 828 1.14 -38.65 -20.70
C ASP A 828 -0.28 -39.04 -21.16
N ARG A 829 -0.47 -39.39 -22.44
CA ARG A 829 -1.75 -39.87 -22.99
C ARG A 829 -2.09 -41.30 -22.51
N LEU A 830 -1.07 -42.09 -22.20
CA LEU A 830 -1.19 -43.47 -21.70
C LEU A 830 -1.27 -43.56 -20.16
N GLY A 831 -1.14 -42.43 -19.44
CA GLY A 831 -1.14 -42.39 -17.98
C GLY A 831 0.15 -42.86 -17.30
N ILE A 832 1.28 -42.93 -18.04
CA ILE A 832 2.59 -43.36 -17.51
C ILE A 832 3.32 -42.13 -16.91
N PRO A 833 3.54 -42.06 -15.59
CA PRO A 833 4.17 -40.91 -14.96
C PRO A 833 5.68 -40.86 -15.24
N CYS A 834 6.10 -39.95 -16.12
CA CYS A 834 7.52 -39.73 -16.44
C CYS A 834 7.86 -38.23 -16.54
N THR A 835 9.11 -37.89 -16.22
CA THR A 835 9.65 -36.53 -16.42
C THR A 835 10.04 -36.29 -17.87
N LEU A 836 10.33 -35.04 -18.22
CA LEU A 836 11.07 -34.69 -19.43
C LEU A 836 12.14 -33.68 -19.05
N THR A 837 13.41 -34.06 -19.12
CA THR A 837 14.56 -33.22 -18.75
C THR A 837 15.45 -32.97 -19.97
N ARG A 838 15.76 -31.70 -20.25
CA ARG A 838 16.67 -31.25 -21.32
C ARG A 838 18.10 -31.18 -20.79
N GLY A 839 19.02 -31.81 -21.51
CA GLY A 839 20.46 -31.70 -21.29
C GLY A 839 21.14 -30.79 -22.32
N ASN A 840 22.47 -30.84 -22.34
CA ASN A 840 23.29 -30.17 -23.35
C ASN A 840 23.33 -30.96 -24.67
N TYR A 841 23.81 -30.34 -25.75
CA TYR A 841 24.12 -31.00 -27.03
C TYR A 841 22.96 -31.85 -27.62
N ASN A 842 21.74 -31.31 -27.65
CA ASN A 842 20.52 -32.00 -28.08
C ASN A 842 20.24 -33.33 -27.34
N ARG A 843 20.76 -33.51 -26.12
CA ARG A 843 20.30 -34.56 -25.21
C ARG A 843 19.06 -34.13 -24.44
N ALA A 844 18.16 -35.09 -24.23
CA ALA A 844 17.07 -35.03 -23.27
C ALA A 844 16.76 -36.46 -22.84
N TRP A 845 16.10 -36.63 -21.70
CA TRP A 845 15.74 -37.93 -21.16
C TRP A 845 14.46 -37.87 -20.34
N ASN A 846 13.89 -39.04 -20.08
CA ASN A 846 12.74 -39.22 -19.20
C ASN A 846 13.18 -40.01 -17.97
N GLU A 847 12.84 -39.50 -16.79
CA GLU A 847 12.96 -40.25 -15.54
C GLU A 847 11.61 -40.85 -15.17
N VAL A 848 11.65 -42.09 -14.68
CA VAL A 848 10.52 -42.84 -14.15
C VAL A 848 10.85 -43.28 -12.72
N ILE A 849 9.87 -43.19 -11.83
CA ILE A 849 10.01 -43.60 -10.44
C ILE A 849 9.42 -45.00 -10.30
N LEU A 850 10.27 -45.97 -9.92
CA LEU A 850 9.84 -47.34 -9.64
C LEU A 850 10.18 -47.68 -8.19
N GLY A 851 9.14 -47.85 -7.38
CA GLY A 851 9.25 -48.51 -6.08
C GLY A 851 9.33 -50.03 -6.25
N GLN A 852 9.75 -50.74 -5.19
CA GLN A 852 9.56 -52.20 -5.09
C GLN A 852 8.11 -52.49 -4.68
N SER A 853 7.16 -52.09 -5.53
CA SER A 853 5.73 -52.02 -5.21
C SER A 853 5.02 -53.39 -5.16
N SER A 854 5.73 -54.50 -5.38
CA SER A 854 5.16 -55.85 -5.32
C SER A 854 4.77 -56.28 -3.90
N GLY A 855 5.49 -55.84 -2.86
CA GLY A 855 5.16 -56.20 -1.48
C GLY A 855 4.00 -55.37 -0.90
N ILE A 856 4.02 -54.06 -1.13
CA ILE A 856 3.08 -53.13 -0.48
C ILE A 856 1.68 -53.23 -1.09
N GLU A 857 1.55 -53.32 -2.42
CA GLU A 857 0.23 -53.38 -3.05
C GLU A 857 -0.45 -54.73 -2.83
N SER A 858 0.29 -55.86 -2.86
CA SER A 858 -0.24 -57.17 -2.46
C SER A 858 -0.65 -57.20 -0.98
N PHE A 859 0.11 -56.57 -0.07
CA PHE A 859 -0.28 -56.46 1.35
C PHE A 859 -1.53 -55.58 1.55
N ARG A 860 -1.67 -54.51 0.75
CA ARG A 860 -2.86 -53.63 0.74
C ARG A 860 -4.10 -54.37 0.23
N LEU A 861 -3.97 -55.13 -0.86
CA LEU A 861 -5.03 -56.00 -1.41
C LEU A 861 -5.44 -57.11 -0.43
N TYR A 862 -4.48 -57.75 0.25
CA TYR A 862 -4.74 -58.75 1.28
C TYR A 862 -5.53 -58.17 2.47
N MET A 863 -5.14 -56.98 2.95
CA MET A 863 -5.81 -56.29 4.06
C MET A 863 -7.22 -55.78 3.72
N LEU A 864 -7.53 -55.54 2.44
CA LEU A 864 -8.82 -54.98 1.99
C LEU A 864 -9.95 -56.03 1.86
N ASN A 865 -9.63 -57.33 1.80
CA ASN A 865 -10.60 -58.42 1.57
C ASN A 865 -10.87 -59.28 2.82
N LYS A 866 -10.62 -58.74 4.01
CA LYS A 866 -10.45 -59.51 5.25
C LYS A 866 -11.70 -60.29 5.74
N ASP A 867 -12.90 -59.84 5.39
CA ASP A 867 -14.15 -60.35 5.99
C ASP A 867 -14.90 -61.40 5.15
N SER A 868 -14.29 -61.93 4.07
CA SER A 868 -14.96 -62.90 3.17
C SER A 868 -14.65 -64.38 3.44
N ASN A 869 -13.66 -64.72 4.28
CA ASN A 869 -13.42 -66.08 4.76
C ASN A 869 -12.52 -66.06 6.02
N PRO A 870 -12.76 -66.89 7.04
CA PRO A 870 -11.79 -67.07 8.13
C PRO A 870 -10.53 -67.76 7.61
N MET A 871 -9.37 -67.37 8.15
CA MET A 871 -8.07 -67.96 7.80
C MET A 871 -8.05 -69.47 8.03
N THR A 872 -7.45 -70.23 7.11
CA THR A 872 -7.16 -71.64 7.37
C THR A 872 -5.98 -71.77 8.33
N ASN A 873 -5.84 -72.94 8.97
CA ASN A 873 -4.69 -73.20 9.86
C ASN A 873 -3.34 -73.08 9.12
N ASP A 874 -3.30 -73.36 7.82
CA ASP A 874 -2.09 -73.23 6.99
C ASP A 874 -1.76 -71.78 6.64
N ASP A 875 -2.77 -70.92 6.43
CA ASP A 875 -2.58 -69.46 6.32
C ASP A 875 -2.05 -68.89 7.64
N GLN A 876 -2.64 -69.31 8.76
CA GLN A 876 -2.24 -68.91 10.11
C GLN A 876 -0.79 -69.31 10.39
N HIS A 877 -0.41 -70.54 10.05
CA HIS A 877 0.94 -71.07 10.21
C HIS A 877 1.96 -70.40 9.27
N SER A 878 1.55 -69.99 8.06
CA SER A 878 2.39 -69.26 7.11
C SER A 878 2.63 -67.81 7.56
N MET A 879 1.61 -67.12 8.05
CA MET A 879 1.75 -65.78 8.63
C MET A 879 2.60 -65.78 9.90
N ASP A 880 2.42 -66.76 10.78
CA ASP A 880 3.19 -66.89 12.02
C ASP A 880 4.68 -67.24 11.76
N LYS A 881 4.99 -67.89 10.63
CA LYS A 881 6.36 -68.02 10.10
C LYS A 881 6.94 -66.70 9.61
N ILE A 882 6.20 -65.95 8.77
CA ILE A 882 6.63 -64.63 8.26
C ILE A 882 6.95 -63.66 9.42
N ILE A 883 6.14 -63.67 10.49
CA ILE A 883 6.34 -62.86 11.70
C ILE A 883 7.61 -63.25 12.48
N LYS A 884 8.13 -64.48 12.31
CA LYS A 884 9.27 -65.03 13.06
C LYS A 884 10.58 -65.13 12.24
N CYS A 885 10.57 -64.71 10.97
CA CYS A 885 11.79 -64.65 10.14
C CYS A 885 12.75 -63.55 10.63
N ASN A 886 14.05 -63.85 10.65
CA ASN A 886 15.09 -62.88 11.01
C ASN A 886 15.41 -61.99 9.79
N PRO A 887 15.21 -60.65 9.84
CA PRO A 887 15.29 -59.78 8.66
C PRO A 887 16.73 -59.38 8.26
N PHE A 888 17.75 -60.12 8.73
CA PHE A 888 19.17 -59.87 8.46
C PHE A 888 19.90 -61.11 7.88
N ASP A 889 19.13 -62.07 7.35
CA ASP A 889 19.59 -63.34 6.79
C ASP A 889 18.88 -63.60 5.45
N ASP A 890 19.65 -63.70 4.36
CA ASP A 890 19.12 -63.90 3.00
C ASP A 890 18.34 -65.23 2.87
N GLU A 891 18.73 -66.27 3.60
CA GLU A 891 18.03 -67.57 3.59
C GLU A 891 16.67 -67.46 4.32
N SER A 892 16.55 -66.60 5.34
CA SER A 892 15.27 -66.24 5.96
C SER A 892 14.41 -65.36 5.04
N ILE A 893 15.01 -64.53 4.19
CA ILE A 893 14.30 -63.67 3.22
C ILE A 893 13.70 -64.51 2.07
N GLU A 894 14.43 -65.50 1.53
CA GLU A 894 13.84 -66.43 0.54
C GLU A 894 12.67 -67.23 1.13
N ARG A 895 12.81 -67.75 2.36
CA ARG A 895 11.73 -68.45 3.07
C ARG A 895 10.50 -67.57 3.31
N MET A 896 10.69 -66.27 3.52
CA MET A 896 9.60 -65.28 3.61
C MET A 896 8.91 -65.08 2.25
N HIS A 897 9.68 -64.88 1.17
CA HIS A 897 9.14 -64.72 -0.18
C HIS A 897 8.40 -65.96 -0.69
N GLU A 898 8.87 -67.18 -0.41
CA GLU A 898 8.17 -68.39 -0.82
C GLU A 898 6.87 -68.60 -0.02
N SER A 899 6.85 -68.20 1.26
CA SER A 899 5.63 -68.21 2.08
C SER A 899 4.58 -67.22 1.55
N LEU A 900 5.01 -66.02 1.14
CA LEU A 900 4.15 -65.01 0.52
C LEU A 900 3.58 -65.50 -0.83
N ARG A 901 4.40 -66.10 -1.70
CA ARG A 901 3.94 -66.68 -2.98
C ARG A 901 2.88 -67.78 -2.79
N LYS A 902 2.95 -68.56 -1.71
CA LYS A 902 1.96 -69.61 -1.40
C LYS A 902 0.61 -69.04 -0.96
N LEU A 903 0.62 -67.97 -0.16
CA LEU A 903 -0.58 -67.17 0.15
C LEU A 903 -1.17 -66.56 -1.15
N GLU A 904 -0.35 -65.90 -1.96
CA GLU A 904 -0.76 -65.22 -3.19
C GLU A 904 -1.37 -66.19 -4.23
N HIS A 905 -0.74 -67.35 -4.46
CA HIS A 905 -1.25 -68.40 -5.35
C HIS A 905 -2.54 -69.07 -4.83
N THR A 906 -2.76 -69.08 -3.51
CA THR A 906 -4.01 -69.58 -2.91
C THR A 906 -5.15 -68.58 -3.09
N TYR A 907 -4.86 -67.28 -2.97
CA TYR A 907 -5.84 -66.20 -3.13
C TYR A 907 -6.27 -66.00 -4.59
N LEU A 908 -5.32 -66.01 -5.53
CA LEU A 908 -5.57 -65.75 -6.96
C LEU A 908 -6.48 -66.77 -7.67
N LYS A 909 -6.84 -67.89 -7.02
CA LYS A 909 -7.84 -68.84 -7.53
C LYS A 909 -9.29 -68.41 -7.31
N ASN A 910 -9.56 -67.50 -6.38
CA ASN A 910 -10.91 -67.24 -5.86
C ASN A 910 -11.24 -65.74 -5.74
N ASN A 911 -11.43 -65.04 -6.86
CA ASN A 911 -12.64 -64.23 -7.09
C ASN A 911 -12.63 -63.46 -8.41
N ASP A 912 -13.85 -63.20 -8.88
CA ASP A 912 -14.17 -62.16 -9.86
C ASP A 912 -14.89 -61.03 -9.12
N LYS A 913 -14.54 -59.76 -9.40
CA LYS A 913 -15.08 -58.50 -8.80
C LYS A 913 -14.78 -58.24 -7.31
N GLN A 914 -14.22 -57.05 -7.02
CA GLN A 914 -14.90 -55.97 -6.26
C GLN A 914 -14.04 -54.70 -6.17
N ILE A 915 -14.66 -53.53 -6.37
CA ILE A 915 -14.14 -52.20 -5.98
C ILE A 915 -15.31 -51.44 -5.35
N SER A 916 -15.38 -51.39 -4.01
CA SER A 916 -16.43 -50.67 -3.27
C SER A 916 -16.09 -50.35 -1.81
N PHE A 917 -15.13 -51.05 -1.20
CA PHE A 917 -14.94 -51.03 0.27
C PHE A 917 -14.07 -49.87 0.82
N TYR A 918 -13.19 -49.27 0.01
CA TYR A 918 -12.15 -48.34 0.48
C TYR A 918 -12.70 -47.10 1.22
N ASN A 919 -13.93 -46.68 0.91
CA ASN A 919 -14.56 -45.51 1.50
C ASN A 919 -15.21 -45.77 2.88
N SER A 920 -15.19 -47.03 3.38
CA SER A 920 -15.88 -47.44 4.61
C SER A 920 -15.01 -47.49 5.89
N VAL A 921 -13.71 -47.22 5.79
CA VAL A 921 -12.74 -47.40 6.89
C VAL A 921 -12.66 -46.15 7.79
N CYS A 922 -12.59 -46.36 9.11
CA CYS A 922 -12.52 -45.28 10.10
C CYS A 922 -11.12 -44.62 10.18
N ASP A 923 -11.07 -43.33 10.54
CA ASP A 923 -9.85 -42.53 10.40
C ASP A 923 -8.70 -42.94 11.34
N LYS A 924 -8.99 -43.59 12.47
CA LYS A 924 -7.97 -44.23 13.32
C LYS A 924 -7.22 -45.36 12.60
N GLU A 925 -7.91 -46.11 11.75
CA GLU A 925 -7.29 -47.21 10.99
C GLU A 925 -6.54 -46.67 9.76
N LYS A 926 -7.07 -45.63 9.11
CA LYS A 926 -6.32 -44.84 8.11
C LYS A 926 -5.01 -44.30 8.69
N SER A 927 -5.04 -43.75 9.90
CA SER A 927 -3.86 -43.24 10.60
C SER A 927 -2.79 -44.32 10.84
N ILE A 928 -3.19 -45.51 11.34
CA ILE A 928 -2.28 -46.64 11.58
C ILE A 928 -1.73 -47.22 10.26
N LEU A 929 -2.54 -47.25 9.20
CA LEU A 929 -2.09 -47.63 7.86
C LEU A 929 -1.09 -46.62 7.28
N HIS A 930 -1.32 -45.32 7.48
CA HIS A 930 -0.45 -44.24 7.02
C HIS A 930 0.91 -44.28 7.73
N ASP A 931 0.93 -44.40 9.06
CA ASP A 931 2.18 -44.46 9.84
C ASP A 931 3.02 -45.72 9.46
N LYS A 932 2.38 -46.87 9.24
CA LYS A 932 3.05 -48.07 8.75
C LYS A 932 3.53 -47.96 7.29
N SER A 933 2.78 -47.29 6.41
CA SER A 933 3.20 -47.07 5.02
C SER A 933 4.36 -46.08 4.94
N ILE A 934 4.41 -45.07 5.82
CA ILE A 934 5.55 -44.17 6.01
C ILE A 934 6.78 -44.96 6.47
N GLN A 935 6.65 -45.82 7.49
CA GLN A 935 7.78 -46.65 7.96
C GLN A 935 8.32 -47.63 6.89
N LEU A 936 7.47 -48.09 5.98
CA LEU A 936 7.88 -48.86 4.80
C LEU A 936 8.55 -48.00 3.72
N ALA A 937 7.98 -46.83 3.38
CA ALA A 937 8.55 -45.89 2.41
C ALA A 937 9.92 -45.33 2.85
N VAL A 938 10.13 -45.15 4.15
CA VAL A 938 11.42 -44.75 4.74
C VAL A 938 12.47 -45.87 4.66
N ARG A 939 12.06 -47.16 4.61
CA ARG A 939 12.97 -48.31 4.47
C ARG A 939 13.31 -48.67 3.02
N TYR A 940 12.43 -48.39 2.07
CA TYR A 940 12.61 -48.71 0.66
C TYR A 940 12.44 -47.45 -0.20
N PRO A 941 13.48 -46.58 -0.31
CA PRO A 941 13.39 -45.38 -1.12
C PRO A 941 13.13 -45.73 -2.58
N ALA A 942 12.08 -45.13 -3.16
CA ALA A 942 11.73 -45.33 -4.55
C ALA A 942 12.89 -44.87 -5.46
N LYS A 943 13.29 -45.72 -6.41
CA LYS A 943 14.46 -45.46 -7.25
C LYS A 943 14.03 -44.70 -8.51
N THR A 944 14.74 -43.61 -8.79
CA THR A 944 14.64 -42.88 -10.05
C THR A 944 15.49 -43.59 -11.11
N TRP A 945 14.86 -43.96 -12.21
CA TRP A 945 15.51 -44.59 -13.37
C TRP A 945 15.35 -43.69 -14.58
N ILE A 946 16.41 -43.57 -15.37
CA ILE A 946 16.39 -42.95 -16.70
C ILE A 946 16.06 -44.04 -17.72
N VAL A 947 15.11 -43.74 -18.62
CA VAL A 947 14.76 -44.63 -19.72
C VAL A 947 15.76 -44.44 -20.86
N ASP A 948 16.52 -45.49 -21.20
CA ASP A 948 17.27 -45.50 -22.47
C ASP A 948 16.28 -45.65 -23.64
N LEU A 949 16.42 -44.75 -24.61
CA LEU A 949 15.60 -44.67 -25.83
C LEU A 949 16.47 -44.80 -27.10
N LEU A 950 17.78 -45.00 -26.96
CA LEU A 950 18.76 -44.84 -28.03
C LEU A 950 19.62 -46.10 -28.24
N HIS A 951 20.33 -46.56 -27.20
CA HIS A 951 21.32 -47.64 -27.32
C HIS A 951 20.67 -48.99 -27.01
N GLU A 952 20.05 -49.10 -25.83
CA GLU A 952 19.28 -50.27 -25.39
C GLU A 952 17.84 -49.87 -25.02
N PRO A 953 16.94 -49.64 -26.00
CA PRO A 953 15.59 -49.13 -25.77
C PRO A 953 14.79 -49.93 -24.73
N GLY A 954 14.39 -49.25 -23.65
CA GLY A 954 13.69 -49.84 -22.52
C GLY A 954 14.59 -50.32 -21.38
N ARG A 955 15.92 -50.26 -21.52
CA ARG A 955 16.84 -50.42 -20.38
C ARG A 955 16.65 -49.26 -19.42
N LEU A 956 16.54 -49.60 -18.13
CA LEU A 956 16.37 -48.66 -17.04
C LEU A 956 17.74 -48.41 -16.39
N LEU A 957 18.27 -47.20 -16.60
CA LEU A 957 19.55 -46.76 -16.04
C LEU A 957 19.30 -46.10 -14.69
N LEU A 958 19.83 -46.64 -13.60
CA LEU A 958 19.69 -46.02 -12.27
C LEU A 958 20.30 -44.62 -12.31
N ALA A 959 19.56 -43.56 -11.94
CA ALA A 959 19.92 -42.18 -12.27
C ALA A 959 21.33 -41.73 -11.79
N ASN A 960 21.86 -42.34 -10.73
CA ASN A 960 23.19 -42.03 -10.17
C ASN A 960 24.35 -42.89 -10.74
N SER A 961 24.07 -43.80 -11.67
CA SER A 961 25.04 -44.76 -12.24
C SER A 961 26.03 -44.13 -13.24
N SER A 962 27.12 -44.84 -13.54
CA SER A 962 28.03 -44.56 -14.66
C SER A 962 27.28 -44.37 -15.97
N ASP A 963 26.39 -45.32 -16.27
CA ASP A 963 25.68 -45.45 -17.53
C ASP A 963 24.70 -44.28 -17.70
N ALA A 964 24.01 -43.89 -16.62
CA ALA A 964 23.17 -42.70 -16.58
C ALA A 964 23.97 -41.41 -16.85
N ARG A 965 25.18 -41.25 -16.31
CA ARG A 965 26.03 -40.08 -16.63
C ARG A 965 26.47 -40.07 -18.09
N ILE A 966 26.86 -41.22 -18.64
CA ILE A 966 27.22 -41.38 -20.06
C ILE A 966 26.02 -41.07 -20.98
N TYR A 967 24.81 -41.48 -20.59
CA TYR A 967 23.58 -41.21 -21.33
C TYR A 967 23.13 -39.74 -21.27
N THR A 968 23.41 -39.03 -20.18
CA THR A 968 22.98 -37.64 -19.97
C THR A 968 24.03 -36.58 -20.34
N ILE A 969 25.32 -36.93 -20.33
CA ILE A 969 26.46 -35.98 -20.28
C ILE A 969 26.32 -35.04 -19.07
N LEU A 970 26.06 -35.60 -17.90
CA LEU A 970 26.28 -34.94 -16.61
C LEU A 970 27.76 -35.10 -16.23
N SER A 971 28.44 -33.96 -16.05
CA SER A 971 29.84 -33.86 -15.59
C SER A 971 29.98 -34.16 -14.10
#